data_AF-A0A929Z9V2-F1
#
_entry.id   AF-A0A929Z9V2-F1
#
_cell.length_a   1.000
_cell.length_b   1.000
_cell.length_c   1.000
_cell.angle_alpha   90.00
_cell.angle_beta   90.00
_cell.angle_gamma   90.00
#
_symmetry.space_group_name_H-M   'P 1'
#
loop_
_entity.id
_entity.type
_entity.pdbx_description
1 polymer ?
#
loop_
_entity_poly.entity_id
_entity_poly.type
_entity_poly.pdbx_seq_one_letter_code
_entity_poly.pdbx_strand_id
1 'polypeptide(L)'
;ATEAFHSFRYVLVLKGAERVARIMKALRKDHLKLEIYGTERRSILSSMATSCYPLPTDTPDMLADISEELLVELAFFAPQWLDLVEQRLDWPGFRTAYYYFIAHAREMGNDEKKALIARYTELDPQDLADGAFDESLFRQALKEIGEKRFEICYKAARYIGSGAVHTRARRYADVVQGHVSEQELLTQIQEKRNKDAVCALGLLTDRDEAAIQRRYLRIQQFLKESKQFGAQRQASEKRVSEVALLNLSRGAGFADPVQLTWRMEALQVESAAGYLEGIDVEGYSCIISLNDDGSNTLQILKDKKLLKGVPAKLKKHPQYLEIAEVSKAWKAQHQRARFLMEDMMQRRTPLAVDDVRAILSNPVVSPMFKKLVLLQDHHLGLPTAEGLDTLSGLKKYGESPLYIAHPVDFNAEGLWTQWQSHLFAEKLVQPFKQVFRELYLPTAEEAELSESRRYSGYQIQVKQAAAALRSRGWTASYEDGLQKVFLAQGICVSLYAQADWFSPSDVEAPAIEYVCFSRTRYVPDAPSLHIADLDPVLYSEVMRDVDMVVSIAFVGGVDPETGQSTKELRAAIVRCTAELMKLPNVSVNGNHVHIKGTLANYTVHLGSGLVRQEGGTEIPIIPVHGQHRGRLYLPFMDEDPKTVEILSKVVLLAEDSKLKDPTILQWIRPQG
;
A
#
# COMPACT_ATOMS: atom_id res chain seq x y z
N ALA A 1 3.07 21.26 49.74
CA ALA A 1 2.36 21.19 48.44
C ALA A 1 3.11 20.30 47.45
N THR A 2 4.38 20.59 47.15
CA THR A 2 5.28 19.78 46.29
C THR A 2 5.49 18.36 46.82
N GLU A 3 5.75 18.17 48.12
CA GLU A 3 5.83 16.82 48.74
C GLU A 3 4.49 16.07 48.71
N ALA A 4 3.37 16.76 48.93
CA ALA A 4 2.04 16.16 48.84
C ALA A 4 1.73 15.69 47.40
N PHE A 5 2.10 16.47 46.37
CA PHE A 5 1.93 16.05 44.98
C PHE A 5 2.79 14.82 44.65
N HIS A 6 4.02 14.74 45.16
CA HIS A 6 4.88 13.56 44.97
C HIS A 6 4.21 12.26 45.45
N SER A 7 3.49 12.29 46.57
CA SER A 7 2.76 11.14 47.11
C SER A 7 1.52 10.72 46.30
N PHE A 8 0.94 11.61 45.48
CA PHE A 8 -0.32 11.37 44.75
C PHE A 8 -0.20 11.53 43.22
N ARG A 9 1.00 11.69 42.67
CA ARG A 9 1.25 12.03 41.25
C ARG A 9 0.64 11.09 40.21
N TYR A 10 0.31 9.85 40.59
CA TYR A 10 -0.31 8.85 39.73
C TYR A 10 -1.86 8.87 39.74
N VAL A 11 -2.47 9.71 40.59
CA VAL A 11 -3.92 9.76 40.81
C VAL A 11 -4.49 11.17 40.58
N LEU A 12 -3.64 12.19 40.46
CA LEU A 12 -4.04 13.59 40.44
C LEU A 12 -4.01 14.18 39.03
N VAL A 13 -5.20 14.40 38.46
CA VAL A 13 -5.39 15.11 37.19
C VAL A 13 -5.66 16.59 37.49
N LEU A 14 -4.79 17.46 37.00
CA LEU A 14 -4.99 18.91 37.03
C LEU A 14 -5.73 19.34 35.75
N LYS A 15 -6.50 20.42 35.82
CA LYS A 15 -7.23 20.97 34.67
C LYS A 15 -7.12 22.49 34.59
N GLY A 16 -7.13 23.02 33.37
CA GLY A 16 -7.26 24.43 33.05
C GLY A 16 -5.97 25.13 32.64
N ALA A 17 -6.05 26.00 31.62
CA ALA A 17 -4.93 26.72 31.02
C ALA A 17 -4.25 27.68 32.00
N GLU A 18 -5.03 28.38 32.84
CA GLU A 18 -4.45 29.24 33.88
C GLU A 18 -3.52 28.45 34.83
N ARG A 19 -3.85 27.19 35.09
CA ARG A 19 -3.10 26.35 36.02
C ARG A 19 -1.78 25.92 35.40
N VAL A 20 -1.79 25.49 34.14
CA VAL A 20 -0.55 25.17 33.42
C VAL A 20 0.31 26.43 33.26
N ALA A 21 -0.28 27.59 32.96
CA ALA A 21 0.44 28.86 32.88
C ALA A 21 1.15 29.22 34.19
N ARG A 22 0.50 29.02 35.35
CA ARG A 22 1.15 29.21 36.67
C ARG A 22 2.30 28.22 36.90
N ILE A 23 2.15 26.95 36.49
CA ILE A 23 3.19 25.93 36.59
C ILE A 23 4.40 26.34 35.72
N MET A 24 4.17 26.69 34.46
CA MET A 24 5.19 27.11 33.51
C MET A 24 5.88 28.42 33.95
N LYS A 25 5.13 29.39 34.49
CA LYS A 25 5.69 30.61 35.09
C LYS A 25 6.56 30.32 36.31
N ALA A 26 6.20 29.31 37.10
CA ALA A 26 6.97 28.89 38.27
C ALA A 26 8.30 28.21 37.91
N LEU A 27 8.42 27.63 36.70
CA LEU A 27 9.69 27.14 36.14
C LEU A 27 10.66 28.29 35.79
N ARG A 28 10.17 29.52 35.56
CA ARG A 28 10.98 30.71 35.24
C ARG A 28 11.88 30.49 34.01
N LYS A 29 13.21 30.49 34.19
CA LYS A 29 14.22 30.21 33.15
C LYS A 29 14.64 28.74 33.13
N ASP A 30 14.12 27.91 34.03
CA ASP A 30 14.42 26.50 34.07
C ASP A 30 13.55 25.77 33.03
N HIS A 31 14.18 25.11 32.07
CA HIS A 31 13.50 24.29 31.07
C HIS A 31 12.78 23.08 31.71
N LEU A 32 11.85 22.43 31.02
CA LEU A 32 11.25 21.18 31.51
C LEU A 32 12.30 20.08 31.72
N LYS A 33 12.05 19.13 32.63
CA LYS A 33 12.94 18.00 32.91
C LYS A 33 12.21 16.68 32.77
N LEU A 34 12.75 15.80 31.94
CA LEU A 34 12.28 14.42 31.78
C LEU A 34 12.89 13.55 32.90
N GLU A 35 12.22 13.47 34.06
CA GLU A 35 12.66 12.65 35.17
C GLU A 35 11.48 12.12 35.99
N ILE A 36 11.21 10.81 35.86
CA ILE A 36 10.01 10.18 36.42
C ILE A 36 10.06 10.11 37.95
N TYR A 37 11.23 10.04 38.59
CA TYR A 37 11.38 9.88 40.04
C TYR A 37 12.01 11.08 40.75
N GLY A 38 12.12 12.21 40.05
CA GLY A 38 12.74 13.40 40.61
C GLY A 38 11.88 14.01 41.72
N THR A 39 12.49 14.25 42.88
CA THR A 39 11.87 14.90 44.04
C THR A 39 12.19 16.39 44.13
N GLU A 40 13.09 16.87 43.28
CA GLU A 40 13.44 18.29 43.18
C GLU A 40 12.28 19.09 42.56
N ARG A 41 12.22 20.39 42.92
CA ARG A 41 11.16 21.32 42.50
C ARG A 41 10.91 21.28 40.98
N ARG A 42 11.98 21.24 40.17
CA ARG A 42 11.89 21.24 38.71
C ARG A 42 11.21 19.98 38.17
N SER A 43 11.54 18.80 38.70
CA SER A 43 10.94 17.53 38.30
C SER A 43 9.47 17.46 38.72
N ILE A 44 9.12 17.98 39.90
CA ILE A 44 7.72 18.04 40.35
C ILE A 44 6.90 18.98 39.46
N LEU A 45 7.40 20.19 39.15
CA LEU A 45 6.70 21.12 38.26
C LEU A 45 6.52 20.54 36.84
N SER A 46 7.54 19.84 36.33
CA SER A 46 7.46 19.16 35.04
C SER A 46 6.37 18.08 35.05
N SER A 47 6.34 17.22 36.09
CA SER A 47 5.30 16.21 36.25
C SER A 47 3.89 16.82 36.39
N MET A 48 3.75 17.94 37.10
CA MET A 48 2.48 18.66 37.20
C MET A 48 2.00 19.19 35.85
N ALA A 49 2.90 19.67 34.99
CA ALA A 49 2.56 20.14 33.65
C ALA A 49 2.02 18.98 32.79
N THR A 50 2.67 17.81 32.81
CA THR A 50 2.21 16.61 32.08
C THR A 50 0.86 16.09 32.58
N SER A 51 0.57 16.19 33.88
CA SER A 51 -0.71 15.78 34.46
C SER A 51 -1.81 16.85 34.38
N CYS A 52 -1.55 17.99 33.75
CA CYS A 52 -2.53 19.06 33.54
C CYS A 52 -3.16 18.96 32.15
N TYR A 53 -4.48 19.06 32.08
CA TYR A 53 -5.26 18.95 30.83
C TYR A 53 -6.08 20.21 30.57
N PRO A 54 -6.31 20.57 29.29
CA PRO A 54 -7.16 21.70 28.95
C PRO A 54 -8.62 21.44 29.35
N LEU A 55 -9.34 22.52 29.62
CA LEU A 55 -10.79 22.57 29.73
C LEU A 55 -11.40 23.00 28.39
N PRO A 56 -12.65 22.59 28.07
CA PRO A 56 -13.34 23.07 26.87
C PRO A 56 -13.50 24.60 26.78
N THR A 57 -13.38 25.30 27.91
CA THR A 57 -13.48 26.76 28.03
C THR A 57 -12.13 27.48 27.99
N ASP A 58 -11.02 26.75 27.90
CA ASP A 58 -9.68 27.36 27.85
C ASP A 58 -9.47 28.07 26.50
N THR A 59 -8.72 29.18 26.53
CA THR A 59 -8.41 29.98 25.33
C THR A 59 -6.90 30.18 25.20
N PRO A 60 -6.37 30.42 23.98
CA PRO A 60 -4.94 30.62 23.77
C PRO A 60 -4.34 31.77 24.60
N ASP A 61 -5.10 32.84 24.83
CA ASP A 61 -4.66 34.03 25.59
C ASP A 61 -4.31 33.72 27.05
N MET A 62 -4.89 32.66 27.63
CA MET A 62 -4.58 32.23 28.99
C MET A 62 -3.12 31.72 29.13
N LEU A 63 -2.43 31.47 28.01
CA LEU A 63 -1.03 31.07 27.96
C LEU A 63 -0.07 32.26 27.68
N ALA A 64 -0.55 33.50 27.66
CA ALA A 64 0.22 34.67 27.23
C ALA A 64 1.47 34.98 28.06
N ASP A 65 1.50 34.56 29.33
CA ASP A 65 2.63 34.77 30.26
C ASP A 65 3.79 33.76 30.07
N ILE A 66 3.68 32.83 29.13
CA ILE A 66 4.69 31.79 28.85
C ILE A 66 5.53 32.23 27.65
N SER A 67 6.86 32.08 27.73
CA SER A 67 7.75 32.37 26.60
C SER A 67 7.52 31.40 25.45
N GLU A 68 7.79 31.83 24.21
CA GLU A 68 7.64 30.98 23.02
C GLU A 68 8.43 29.67 23.15
N GLU A 69 9.65 29.71 23.66
CA GLU A 69 10.48 28.52 23.90
C GLU A 69 9.81 27.53 24.85
N LEU A 70 9.26 28.00 25.96
CA LEU A 70 8.57 27.14 26.95
C LEU A 70 7.21 26.65 26.46
N LEU A 71 6.53 27.41 25.59
CA LEU A 71 5.32 26.94 24.90
C LEU A 71 5.64 25.76 23.99
N VAL A 72 6.72 25.86 23.20
CA VAL A 72 7.19 24.75 22.38
C VAL A 72 7.58 23.54 23.24
N GLU A 73 8.32 23.74 24.33
CA GLU A 73 8.62 22.64 25.25
C GLU A 73 7.34 21.99 25.82
N LEU A 74 6.34 22.79 26.19
CA LEU A 74 5.05 22.29 26.70
C LEU A 74 4.33 21.42 25.66
N ALA A 75 4.27 21.83 24.40
CA ALA A 75 3.63 21.04 23.34
C ALA A 75 4.33 19.69 23.10
N PHE A 76 5.66 19.65 23.16
CA PHE A 76 6.44 18.41 23.02
C PHE A 76 6.35 17.51 24.26
N PHE A 77 6.32 18.10 25.45
CA PHE A 77 6.32 17.36 26.72
C PHE A 77 4.91 16.92 27.16
N ALA A 78 3.87 17.66 26.78
CA ALA A 78 2.49 17.44 27.15
C ALA A 78 1.57 17.73 25.93
N PRO A 79 1.47 16.78 24.97
CA PRO A 79 0.78 16.96 23.68
C PRO A 79 -0.68 17.41 23.76
N GLN A 80 -1.36 17.16 24.89
CA GLN A 80 -2.72 17.65 25.12
C GLN A 80 -2.86 19.18 25.06
N TRP A 81 -1.74 19.93 25.12
CA TRP A 81 -1.73 21.39 24.97
C TRP A 81 -1.43 21.87 23.54
N LEU A 82 -1.16 20.96 22.60
CA LEU A 82 -0.69 21.29 21.25
C LEU A 82 -1.58 22.31 20.53
N ASP A 83 -2.90 22.11 20.53
CA ASP A 83 -3.84 22.97 19.80
C ASP A 83 -3.83 24.41 20.36
N LEU A 84 -3.87 24.57 21.68
CA LEU A 84 -3.82 25.89 22.33
C LEU A 84 -2.46 26.56 22.15
N VAL A 85 -1.37 25.79 22.19
CA VAL A 85 -0.01 26.29 21.96
C VAL A 85 0.16 26.79 20.54
N GLU A 86 -0.30 26.04 19.55
CA GLU A 86 -0.21 26.45 18.15
C GLU A 86 -0.98 27.75 17.89
N GLN A 87 -2.23 27.82 18.37
CA GLN A 87 -3.04 29.03 18.25
C GLN A 87 -2.38 30.23 18.95
N ARG A 88 -1.69 30.00 20.07
CA ARG A 88 -1.00 31.06 20.81
C ARG A 88 0.28 31.52 20.14
N LEU A 89 1.06 30.60 19.58
CA LEU A 89 2.31 30.91 18.89
C LEU A 89 2.04 31.62 17.57
N ASP A 90 0.99 31.22 16.84
CA ASP A 90 0.68 31.70 15.50
C ASP A 90 1.89 31.64 14.56
N TRP A 91 2.65 30.55 14.67
CA TRP A 91 3.82 30.28 13.86
C TRP A 91 3.40 29.45 12.63
N PRO A 92 3.53 29.99 11.40
CA PRO A 92 3.32 29.20 10.20
C PRO A 92 4.17 27.93 10.23
N GLY A 93 3.56 26.78 9.95
CA GLY A 93 4.26 25.49 9.91
C GLY A 93 4.66 24.89 11.27
N PHE A 94 4.23 25.44 12.41
CA PHE A 94 4.54 24.85 13.72
C PHE A 94 4.05 23.41 13.84
N ARG A 95 2.81 23.13 13.46
CA ARG A 95 2.26 21.77 13.45
C ARG A 95 3.05 20.84 12.51
N THR A 96 3.41 21.30 11.31
CA THR A 96 4.27 20.53 10.39
C THR A 96 5.62 20.17 11.04
N ALA A 97 6.29 21.13 11.68
CA ALA A 97 7.55 20.91 12.38
C ALA A 97 7.39 19.98 13.59
N TYR A 98 6.34 20.15 14.38
CA TYR A 98 6.00 19.27 15.49
C TYR A 98 5.92 17.82 15.00
N TYR A 99 5.08 17.54 13.99
CA TYR A 99 4.88 16.18 13.50
C TYR A 99 6.09 15.61 12.75
N TYR A 100 6.95 16.45 12.13
CA TYR A 100 8.26 16.02 11.67
C TYR A 100 9.08 15.39 12.80
N PHE A 101 9.18 16.08 13.95
CA PHE A 101 9.91 15.55 15.10
C PHE A 101 9.21 14.35 15.74
N ILE A 102 7.88 14.32 15.79
CA ILE A 102 7.16 13.13 16.25
C ILE A 102 7.49 11.91 15.38
N ALA A 103 7.46 12.05 14.06
CA ALA A 103 7.79 10.99 13.12
C ALA A 103 9.22 10.47 13.31
N HIS A 104 10.21 11.37 13.42
CA HIS A 104 11.63 11.00 13.39
C HIS A 104 12.27 10.81 14.76
N ALA A 105 11.70 11.35 15.83
CA ALA A 105 12.30 11.37 17.16
C ALA A 105 11.47 10.72 18.26
N ARG A 106 10.13 10.61 18.12
CA ARG A 106 9.31 10.06 19.21
C ARG A 106 9.38 8.53 19.29
N GLU A 107 9.65 8.02 20.50
CA GLU A 107 9.61 6.59 20.82
C GLU A 107 8.24 6.24 21.43
N MET A 108 7.45 5.41 20.76
CA MET A 108 6.15 4.90 21.24
C MET A 108 5.80 3.60 20.52
N GLY A 109 4.67 2.96 20.86
CA GLY A 109 4.17 1.79 20.14
C GLY A 109 3.92 2.08 18.66
N ASN A 110 4.19 1.11 17.78
CA ASN A 110 4.10 1.33 16.33
C ASN A 110 2.70 1.76 15.88
N ASP A 111 1.64 1.14 16.40
CA ASP A 111 0.25 1.47 16.02
C ASP A 111 -0.15 2.88 16.47
N GLU A 112 0.19 3.26 17.70
CA GLU A 112 -0.01 4.62 18.22
C GLU A 112 0.73 5.67 17.38
N LYS A 113 1.99 5.37 17.02
CA LYS A 113 2.80 6.27 16.19
C LYS A 113 2.21 6.42 14.81
N LYS A 114 1.79 5.30 14.20
CA LYS A 114 1.20 5.27 12.86
C LYS A 114 -0.04 6.14 12.81
N ALA A 115 -0.95 6.00 13.77
CA ALA A 115 -2.15 6.80 13.87
C ALA A 115 -1.83 8.30 13.93
N LEU A 116 -0.81 8.67 14.70
CA LEU A 116 -0.43 10.07 14.94
C LEU A 116 0.24 10.74 13.72
N ILE A 117 1.05 10.01 12.95
CA ILE A 117 1.86 10.60 11.86
C ILE A 117 1.33 10.33 10.45
N ALA A 118 0.30 9.48 10.29
CA ALA A 118 -0.22 9.09 8.98
C ALA A 118 -0.63 10.28 8.09
N ARG A 119 -1.02 11.42 8.69
CA ARG A 119 -1.38 12.66 7.97
C ARG A 119 -0.18 13.52 7.55
N TYR A 120 1.05 13.14 7.93
CA TYR A 120 2.27 13.91 7.68
C TYR A 120 3.34 13.15 6.91
N THR A 121 3.38 11.82 7.00
CA THR A 121 4.35 10.99 6.26
C THR A 121 3.75 9.65 5.86
N GLU A 122 4.15 9.19 4.67
CA GLU A 122 3.83 7.86 4.13
C GLU A 122 4.75 6.77 4.67
N LEU A 123 5.85 7.14 5.35
CA LEU A 123 6.81 6.19 5.89
C LEU A 123 6.21 5.42 7.07
N ASP A 124 6.42 4.11 7.09
CA ASP A 124 5.98 3.28 8.21
C ASP A 124 6.77 3.66 9.49
N PRO A 125 6.14 3.69 10.68
CA PRO A 125 6.83 3.97 11.93
C PRO A 125 8.05 3.09 12.18
N GLN A 126 8.00 1.82 11.76
CA GLN A 126 9.12 0.90 11.88
C GLN A 126 10.25 1.27 10.90
N ASP A 127 9.93 1.69 9.68
CA ASP A 127 10.93 2.20 8.73
C ASP A 127 11.63 3.44 9.30
N LEU A 128 10.88 4.40 9.86
CA LEU A 128 11.42 5.58 10.54
C LEU A 128 12.30 5.22 11.74
N ALA A 129 11.86 4.25 12.56
CA ALA A 129 12.65 3.74 13.68
C ALA A 129 13.94 3.07 13.22
N ASP A 130 13.95 2.45 12.04
CA ASP A 130 15.10 1.76 11.46
C ASP A 130 16.00 2.66 10.59
N GLY A 131 15.65 3.94 10.42
CA GLY A 131 16.48 4.96 9.77
C GLY A 131 15.97 5.46 8.41
N ALA A 132 14.71 5.23 8.08
CA ALA A 132 14.08 5.93 6.96
C ALA A 132 13.94 7.42 7.31
N PHE A 133 14.04 8.29 6.31
CA PHE A 133 13.98 9.73 6.51
C PHE A 133 13.04 10.38 5.50
N ASP A 134 12.06 11.14 6.00
CA ASP A 134 11.17 11.92 5.14
C ASP A 134 11.78 13.28 4.83
N GLU A 135 12.61 13.31 3.78
CA GLU A 135 13.22 14.54 3.28
C GLU A 135 12.19 15.60 2.89
N SER A 136 11.05 15.19 2.33
CA SER A 136 10.02 16.13 1.88
C SER A 136 9.38 16.85 3.07
N LEU A 137 9.01 16.11 4.11
CA LEU A 137 8.47 16.64 5.35
C LEU A 137 9.50 17.52 6.08
N PHE A 138 10.77 17.11 6.11
CA PHE A 138 11.85 17.90 6.67
C PHE A 138 12.00 19.25 5.97
N ARG A 139 12.13 19.25 4.63
CA ARG A 139 12.28 20.48 3.84
C ARG A 139 11.04 21.37 3.96
N GLN A 140 9.84 20.78 3.98
CA GLN A 140 8.59 21.50 4.19
C GLN A 140 8.58 22.20 5.55
N ALA A 141 8.81 21.45 6.63
CA ALA A 141 8.83 21.98 7.99
C ALA A 141 9.84 23.12 8.15
N LEU A 142 11.07 22.92 7.65
CA LEU A 142 12.14 23.92 7.73
C LEU A 142 11.78 25.20 6.97
N LYS A 143 11.18 25.07 5.78
CA LYS A 143 10.75 26.20 4.94
C LYS A 143 9.60 26.98 5.56
N GLU A 144 8.57 26.30 6.06
CA GLU A 144 7.36 26.95 6.59
C GLU A 144 7.63 27.67 7.91
N ILE A 145 8.35 27.04 8.85
CA ILE A 145 8.58 27.60 10.19
C ILE A 145 9.81 28.53 10.24
N GLY A 146 10.77 28.34 9.34
CA GLY A 146 12.06 29.03 9.30
C GLY A 146 13.10 28.47 10.28
N GLU A 147 14.38 28.59 9.90
CA GLU A 147 15.53 27.98 10.61
C GLU A 147 15.59 28.29 12.12
N LYS A 148 15.38 29.56 12.50
CA LYS A 148 15.47 29.98 13.91
C LYS A 148 14.44 29.28 14.79
N ARG A 149 13.20 29.17 14.31
CA ARG A 149 12.09 28.51 15.05
C ARG A 149 12.17 27.00 14.97
N PHE A 150 12.67 26.47 13.85
CA PHE A 150 12.97 25.05 13.70
C PHE A 150 13.98 24.58 14.75
N GLU A 151 15.03 25.37 15.02
CA GLU A 151 16.02 25.08 16.06
C GLU A 151 15.43 25.08 17.49
N ILE A 152 14.38 25.88 17.75
CA ILE A 152 13.63 25.83 19.02
C ILE A 152 12.89 24.49 19.14
N CYS A 153 12.18 24.08 18.08
CA CYS A 153 11.50 22.78 18.04
C CYS A 153 12.49 21.61 18.17
N TYR A 154 13.66 21.72 17.54
CA TYR A 154 14.74 20.74 17.63
C TYR A 154 15.20 20.55 19.09
N LYS A 155 15.46 21.64 19.81
CA LYS A 155 15.84 21.56 21.23
C LYS A 155 14.74 20.93 22.09
N ALA A 156 13.47 21.16 21.76
CA ALA A 156 12.33 20.56 22.44
C ALA A 156 12.14 19.07 22.10
N ALA A 157 12.60 18.59 20.94
CA ALA A 157 12.48 17.19 20.54
C ALA A 157 13.19 16.19 21.48
N ARG A 158 14.11 16.67 22.34
CA ARG A 158 14.70 15.86 23.43
C ARG A 158 13.68 15.28 24.41
N TYR A 159 12.47 15.85 24.47
CA TYR A 159 11.41 15.43 25.39
C TYR A 159 10.61 14.22 24.90
N ILE A 160 10.73 13.87 23.62
CA ILE A 160 9.89 12.85 23.00
C ILE A 160 10.65 11.55 22.65
N GLY A 161 11.98 11.50 22.75
CA GLY A 161 12.73 10.26 22.53
C GLY A 161 14.16 10.28 23.06
N SER A 162 14.85 9.15 22.90
CA SER A 162 16.23 8.97 23.38
C SER A 162 17.25 9.83 22.62
N GLY A 163 18.39 10.09 23.27
CA GLY A 163 19.48 10.89 22.67
C GLY A 163 20.04 10.29 21.38
N ALA A 164 19.99 8.96 21.21
CA ALA A 164 20.45 8.29 20.00
C ALA A 164 19.56 8.59 18.79
N VAL A 165 18.23 8.50 18.95
CA VAL A 165 17.26 8.76 17.88
C VAL A 165 17.34 10.22 17.43
N HIS A 166 17.42 11.14 18.39
CA HIS A 166 17.59 12.56 18.11
C HIS A 166 18.90 12.88 17.35
N THR A 167 20.01 12.22 17.73
CA THR A 167 21.31 12.39 17.06
C THR A 167 21.27 11.87 15.63
N ARG A 168 20.60 10.74 15.39
CA ARG A 168 20.41 10.19 14.03
C ARG A 168 19.58 11.11 13.15
N ALA A 169 18.44 11.61 13.64
CA ALA A 169 17.59 12.54 12.90
C ALA A 169 18.36 13.82 12.49
N ARG A 170 19.17 14.37 13.40
CA ARG A 170 20.07 15.51 13.10
C ARG A 170 21.06 15.16 11.99
N ARG A 171 21.73 14.03 12.12
CA ARG A 171 22.73 13.59 11.13
C ARG A 171 22.12 13.45 9.73
N TYR A 172 20.91 12.91 9.63
CA TYR A 172 20.23 12.80 8.33
C TYR A 172 19.82 14.15 7.77
N ALA A 173 19.35 15.06 8.62
CA ALA A 173 19.12 16.45 8.23
C ALA A 173 20.41 17.13 7.73
N ASP A 174 21.56 16.87 8.35
CA ASP A 174 22.87 17.38 7.89
C ASP A 174 23.28 16.81 6.52
N VAL A 175 23.03 15.52 6.28
CA VAL A 175 23.28 14.89 4.97
C VAL A 175 22.41 15.53 3.88
N VAL A 176 21.11 15.70 4.14
CA VAL A 176 20.14 16.30 3.20
C VAL A 176 20.44 17.78 2.91
N GLN A 177 21.05 18.47 3.87
CA GLN A 177 21.54 19.85 3.71
C GLN A 177 22.92 19.94 3.03
N GLY A 178 23.56 18.80 2.73
CA GLY A 178 24.87 18.75 2.07
C GLY A 178 26.06 19.01 3.00
N HIS A 179 25.87 18.93 4.32
CA HIS A 179 26.94 19.13 5.31
C HIS A 179 27.81 17.88 5.52
N VAL A 180 27.42 16.72 4.98
CA VAL A 180 28.13 15.43 5.13
C VAL A 180 28.49 14.87 3.76
N SER A 181 29.73 14.43 3.58
CA SER A 181 30.23 13.89 2.31
C SER A 181 30.02 12.38 2.17
N GLU A 182 29.93 11.89 0.92
CA GLU A 182 29.86 10.45 0.64
C GLU A 182 31.09 9.70 1.17
N GLN A 183 32.29 10.28 1.03
CA GLN A 183 33.53 9.67 1.50
C GLN A 183 33.52 9.46 3.02
N GLU A 184 33.00 10.42 3.79
CA GLU A 184 32.86 10.27 5.23
C GLU A 184 31.94 9.10 5.61
N LEU A 185 30.80 8.97 4.93
CA LEU A 185 29.88 7.85 5.15
C LEU A 185 30.55 6.51 4.81
N LEU A 186 31.25 6.43 3.67
CA LEU A 186 31.95 5.22 3.24
C LEU A 186 33.03 4.78 4.23
N THR A 187 33.83 5.72 4.76
CA THR A 187 34.82 5.44 5.80
C THR A 187 34.17 4.85 7.05
N GLN A 188 33.05 5.42 7.50
CA GLN A 188 32.33 4.91 8.67
C GLN A 188 31.72 3.53 8.44
N ILE A 189 31.25 3.22 7.23
CA ILE A 189 30.76 1.89 6.86
C ILE A 189 31.91 0.88 6.87
N GLN A 190 33.07 1.26 6.34
CA GLN A 190 34.22 0.35 6.25
C GLN A 190 34.88 0.09 7.60
N GLU A 191 35.15 1.13 8.38
CA GLU A 191 35.89 1.02 9.65
C GLU A 191 35.01 0.56 10.81
N LYS A 192 33.78 1.07 10.88
CA LYS A 192 32.89 0.88 12.05
C LYS A 192 31.67 0.03 11.74
N ARG A 193 31.47 -0.37 10.48
CA ARG A 193 30.25 -1.05 10.00
C ARG A 193 28.98 -0.32 10.46
N ASN A 194 29.04 1.02 10.40
CA ASN A 194 28.01 1.92 10.92
C ASN A 194 26.73 1.82 10.09
N LYS A 195 25.63 1.36 10.72
CA LYS A 195 24.33 1.15 10.08
C LYS A 195 23.65 2.46 9.66
N ASP A 196 23.73 3.49 10.49
CA ASP A 196 23.15 4.80 10.17
C ASP A 196 23.84 5.43 8.97
N ALA A 197 25.15 5.20 8.80
CA ALA A 197 25.90 5.65 7.63
C ALA A 197 25.46 4.92 6.34
N VAL A 198 25.10 3.63 6.41
CA VAL A 198 24.52 2.90 5.27
C VAL A 198 23.18 3.53 4.87
N CYS A 199 22.28 3.76 5.82
CA CYS A 199 20.98 4.42 5.55
C CYS A 199 21.14 5.84 5.01
N ALA A 200 22.17 6.58 5.46
CA ALA A 200 22.46 7.94 5.03
C ALA A 200 22.98 8.03 3.58
N LEU A 201 23.56 6.96 3.00
CA LEU A 201 24.00 6.98 1.60
C LEU A 201 22.86 7.36 0.65
N GLY A 202 21.64 6.91 0.95
CA GLY A 202 20.44 7.23 0.17
C GLY A 202 19.97 8.68 0.25
N LEU A 203 20.48 9.45 1.22
CA LEU A 203 20.02 10.82 1.51
C LEU A 203 20.93 11.90 0.92
N LEU A 204 22.05 11.51 0.30
CA LEU A 204 22.99 12.43 -0.33
C LEU A 204 22.33 13.21 -1.49
N THR A 205 22.79 14.44 -1.71
CA THR A 205 22.13 15.42 -2.57
C THR A 205 22.44 15.28 -4.06
N ASP A 206 23.60 14.73 -4.42
CA ASP A 206 23.95 14.43 -5.82
C ASP A 206 23.24 13.15 -6.27
N ARG A 207 22.46 13.27 -7.36
CA ARG A 207 21.47 12.26 -7.78
C ARG A 207 21.57 11.91 -9.26
N ASP A 208 22.76 12.00 -9.83
CA ASP A 208 22.98 11.47 -11.18
C ASP A 208 22.92 9.94 -11.18
N GLU A 209 22.65 9.35 -12.34
CA GLU A 209 22.47 7.90 -12.48
C GLU A 209 23.71 7.12 -12.03
N ALA A 210 24.91 7.66 -12.25
CA ALA A 210 26.15 7.04 -11.82
C ALA A 210 26.29 7.03 -10.29
N ALA A 211 25.93 8.12 -9.60
CA ALA A 211 25.92 8.22 -8.15
C ALA A 211 24.91 7.25 -7.53
N ILE A 212 23.70 7.21 -8.06
CA ILE A 212 22.64 6.28 -7.65
C ILE A 212 23.13 4.84 -7.80
N GLN A 213 23.70 4.48 -8.96
CA GLN A 213 24.20 3.14 -9.22
C GLN A 213 25.35 2.76 -8.28
N ARG A 214 26.33 3.64 -8.06
CA ARG A 214 27.45 3.39 -7.12
C ARG A 214 26.93 3.09 -5.71
N ARG A 215 25.95 3.87 -5.22
CA ARG A 215 25.37 3.70 -3.88
C ARG A 215 24.54 2.43 -3.78
N TYR A 216 23.73 2.14 -4.79
CA TYR A 216 22.99 0.88 -4.89
C TYR A 216 23.93 -0.32 -4.77
N LEU A 217 24.99 -0.35 -5.58
CA LEU A 217 26.00 -1.42 -5.55
C LEU A 217 26.68 -1.52 -4.18
N ARG A 218 26.98 -0.39 -3.54
CA ARG A 218 27.58 -0.38 -2.20
C ARG A 218 26.66 -0.95 -1.13
N ILE A 219 25.36 -0.63 -1.18
CA ILE A 219 24.35 -1.19 -0.27
C ILE A 219 24.21 -2.70 -0.49
N GLN A 220 24.15 -3.16 -1.75
CA GLN A 220 24.10 -4.59 -2.08
C GLN A 220 25.36 -5.33 -1.62
N GLN A 221 26.53 -4.71 -1.74
CA GLN A 221 27.77 -5.28 -1.23
C GLN A 221 27.73 -5.45 0.30
N PHE A 222 27.27 -4.45 1.04
CA PHE A 222 27.13 -4.51 2.50
C PHE A 222 26.24 -5.70 2.92
N LEU A 223 25.12 -5.90 2.21
CA LEU A 223 24.21 -7.02 2.42
C LEU A 223 24.87 -8.38 2.12
N LYS A 224 25.60 -8.47 1.01
CA LYS A 224 26.31 -9.70 0.61
C LYS A 224 27.35 -10.10 1.66
N GLU A 225 28.12 -9.14 2.15
CA GLU A 225 29.11 -9.33 3.22
C GLU A 225 28.47 -9.74 4.56
N SER A 226 27.18 -9.49 4.76
CA SER A 226 26.48 -9.85 5.99
C SER A 226 26.41 -11.37 6.22
N LYS A 227 26.46 -12.17 5.14
CA LYS A 227 26.36 -13.65 5.18
C LYS A 227 27.42 -14.31 6.07
N GLN A 228 28.52 -13.62 6.38
CA GLN A 228 29.57 -14.12 7.28
C GLN A 228 29.21 -14.05 8.78
N PHE A 229 28.13 -13.35 9.15
CA PHE A 229 27.71 -13.17 10.54
C PHE A 229 26.59 -14.13 10.96
N GLY A 230 26.28 -14.19 12.26
CA GLY A 230 25.15 -14.98 12.76
C GLY A 230 23.78 -14.44 12.31
N ALA A 231 22.75 -15.30 12.38
CA ALA A 231 21.40 -15.03 11.85
C ALA A 231 20.77 -13.71 12.35
N GLN A 232 20.93 -13.38 13.63
CA GLN A 232 20.39 -12.13 14.21
C GLN A 232 21.03 -10.89 13.57
N ARG A 233 22.34 -10.93 13.31
CA ARG A 233 23.06 -9.82 12.67
C ARG A 233 22.72 -9.72 11.19
N GLN A 234 22.60 -10.86 10.50
CA GLN A 234 22.14 -10.89 9.11
C GLN A 234 20.76 -10.25 8.95
N ALA A 235 19.81 -10.59 9.82
CA ALA A 235 18.47 -10.00 9.80
C ALA A 235 18.51 -8.47 10.00
N SER A 236 19.32 -8.00 10.96
CA SER A 236 19.46 -6.56 11.22
C SER A 236 20.14 -5.81 10.08
N GLU A 237 21.23 -6.33 9.51
CA GLU A 237 21.93 -5.70 8.38
C GLU A 237 21.11 -5.76 7.07
N LYS A 238 20.28 -6.80 6.91
CA LYS A 238 19.28 -6.86 5.83
C LYS A 238 18.28 -5.73 5.96
N ARG A 239 17.71 -5.52 7.15
CA ARG A 239 16.75 -4.43 7.40
C ARG A 239 17.35 -3.05 7.13
N VAL A 240 18.60 -2.82 7.53
CA VAL A 240 19.34 -1.59 7.23
C VAL A 240 19.49 -1.38 5.73
N SER A 241 19.77 -2.44 4.97
CA SER A 241 19.91 -2.36 3.51
C SER A 241 18.58 -2.02 2.83
N GLU A 242 17.46 -2.59 3.31
CA GLU A 242 16.11 -2.27 2.83
C GLU A 242 15.77 -0.79 3.06
N VAL A 243 16.04 -0.27 4.26
CA VAL A 243 15.82 1.15 4.61
C VAL A 243 16.73 2.09 3.82
N ALA A 244 17.99 1.71 3.60
CA ALA A 244 18.92 2.49 2.79
C ALA A 244 18.45 2.59 1.33
N LEU A 245 17.91 1.50 0.76
CA LEU A 245 17.31 1.51 -0.57
C LEU A 245 16.06 2.37 -0.63
N LEU A 246 15.21 2.34 0.40
CA LEU A 246 14.04 3.22 0.52
C LEU A 246 14.43 4.71 0.55
N ASN A 247 15.46 5.07 1.30
CA ASN A 247 15.98 6.44 1.30
C ASN A 247 16.53 6.82 -0.08
N LEU A 248 17.33 5.94 -0.69
CA LEU A 248 17.95 6.18 -2.01
C LEU A 248 16.90 6.35 -3.11
N SER A 249 15.84 5.55 -3.09
CA SER A 249 14.80 5.61 -4.11
C SER A 249 13.98 6.89 -4.04
N ARG A 250 13.53 7.26 -2.82
CA ARG A 250 12.79 8.51 -2.59
C ARG A 250 13.65 9.72 -2.94
N GLY A 251 14.93 9.71 -2.56
CA GLY A 251 15.89 10.73 -2.95
C GLY A 251 16.01 10.84 -4.46
N ALA A 252 16.19 9.73 -5.17
CA ALA A 252 16.31 9.71 -6.62
C ALA A 252 15.01 10.00 -7.40
N GLY A 253 13.90 10.30 -6.71
CA GLY A 253 12.62 10.63 -7.35
C GLY A 253 11.81 9.42 -7.80
N PHE A 254 12.24 8.20 -7.43
CA PHE A 254 11.42 7.01 -7.62
C PHE A 254 10.33 6.96 -6.56
N ALA A 255 9.11 6.62 -6.98
CA ALA A 255 7.99 6.46 -6.06
C ALA A 255 8.21 5.31 -5.07
N ASP A 256 8.97 4.28 -5.47
CA ASP A 256 9.21 3.06 -4.70
C ASP A 256 10.63 2.48 -4.92
N PRO A 257 11.31 1.92 -3.90
CA PRO A 257 12.63 1.30 -4.04
C PRO A 257 12.72 0.11 -4.99
N VAL A 258 11.62 -0.52 -5.35
CA VAL A 258 11.59 -1.59 -6.35
C VAL A 258 11.76 -1.02 -7.76
N GLN A 259 11.23 0.18 -8.07
CA GLN A 259 11.48 0.83 -9.37
C GLN A 259 12.97 1.13 -9.56
N LEU A 260 13.59 1.68 -8.51
CA LEU A 260 15.05 1.85 -8.48
C LEU A 260 15.75 0.52 -8.71
N THR A 261 15.34 -0.54 -8.00
CA THR A 261 15.93 -1.87 -8.13
C THR A 261 15.83 -2.39 -9.56
N TRP A 262 14.67 -2.27 -10.23
CA TRP A 262 14.52 -2.69 -11.62
C TRP A 262 15.39 -1.91 -12.57
N ARG A 263 15.49 -0.58 -12.41
CA ARG A 263 16.36 0.24 -13.24
C ARG A 263 17.82 -0.17 -13.05
N MET A 264 18.24 -0.41 -11.81
CA MET A 264 19.61 -0.86 -11.50
C MET A 264 19.90 -2.28 -11.97
N GLU A 265 18.91 -3.17 -11.96
CA GLU A 265 19.02 -4.55 -12.46
C GLU A 265 18.93 -4.61 -13.99
N ALA A 266 18.16 -3.73 -14.65
CA ALA A 266 18.10 -3.61 -16.10
C ALA A 266 19.48 -3.25 -16.68
N LEU A 267 20.23 -2.39 -15.98
CA LEU A 267 21.63 -2.08 -16.29
C LEU A 267 22.59 -3.29 -16.14
N GLN A 268 22.13 -4.40 -15.54
CA GLN A 268 22.92 -5.62 -15.33
C GLN A 268 22.50 -6.78 -16.26
N VAL A 269 21.51 -6.59 -17.15
CA VAL A 269 20.91 -7.62 -18.02
C VAL A 269 21.91 -8.28 -18.98
N GLU A 270 23.00 -7.62 -19.36
CA GLU A 270 24.05 -8.24 -20.19
C GLU A 270 24.66 -9.51 -19.55
N SER A 271 24.65 -9.61 -18.22
CA SER A 271 25.08 -10.81 -17.48
C SER A 271 24.03 -11.93 -17.42
N ALA A 272 22.76 -11.65 -17.74
CA ALA A 272 21.65 -12.58 -17.59
C ALA A 272 21.57 -13.62 -18.72
N ALA A 273 22.04 -13.28 -19.92
CA ALA A 273 21.97 -14.13 -21.11
C ALA A 273 22.59 -15.52 -20.88
N GLY A 274 23.74 -15.56 -20.19
CA GLY A 274 24.43 -16.82 -19.88
C GLY A 274 23.61 -17.79 -19.03
N TYR A 275 22.77 -17.30 -18.12
CA TYR A 275 21.89 -18.16 -17.31
C TYR A 275 20.71 -18.73 -18.10
N LEU A 276 20.25 -18.03 -19.14
CA LEU A 276 19.16 -18.44 -20.03
C LEU A 276 19.64 -19.44 -21.10
N GLU A 277 20.86 -19.27 -21.61
CA GLU A 277 21.48 -20.16 -22.60
C GLU A 277 21.95 -21.48 -21.97
N GLY A 278 22.33 -21.43 -20.69
CA GLY A 278 22.74 -22.58 -19.91
C GLY A 278 24.23 -22.61 -19.62
N ILE A 279 24.56 -22.90 -18.37
CA ILE A 279 25.94 -22.99 -17.89
C ILE A 279 26.30 -24.45 -17.67
N ASP A 280 27.38 -24.93 -18.30
CA ASP A 280 27.89 -26.28 -18.05
C ASP A 280 28.59 -26.34 -16.69
N VAL A 281 28.16 -27.29 -15.87
CA VAL A 281 28.73 -27.59 -14.56
C VAL A 281 28.94 -29.10 -14.47
N GLU A 282 30.18 -29.54 -14.65
CA GLU A 282 30.58 -30.96 -14.63
C GLU A 282 29.79 -31.87 -15.61
N GLY A 283 29.53 -31.37 -16.84
CA GLY A 283 28.78 -32.12 -17.86
C GLY A 283 27.26 -32.14 -17.66
N TYR A 284 26.75 -31.27 -16.78
CA TYR A 284 25.35 -30.95 -16.65
C TYR A 284 25.12 -29.51 -17.11
N SER A 285 24.12 -29.29 -17.95
CA SER A 285 23.69 -27.94 -18.32
C SER A 285 22.64 -27.45 -17.33
N CYS A 286 22.96 -26.39 -16.60
CA CYS A 286 22.07 -25.70 -15.68
C CYS A 286 21.47 -24.47 -16.38
N ILE A 287 20.14 -24.49 -16.61
CA ILE A 287 19.42 -23.48 -17.40
C ILE A 287 18.33 -22.86 -16.55
N ILE A 288 18.26 -21.53 -16.48
CA ILE A 288 17.11 -20.83 -15.92
C ILE A 288 16.10 -20.60 -17.04
N SER A 289 15.03 -21.39 -17.08
CA SER A 289 13.94 -21.23 -18.05
C SER A 289 12.87 -20.26 -17.53
N LEU A 290 12.27 -19.47 -18.42
CA LEU A 290 11.19 -18.55 -18.12
C LEU A 290 9.87 -19.05 -18.72
N ASN A 291 8.79 -18.94 -17.97
CA ASN A 291 7.42 -19.20 -18.44
C ASN A 291 6.84 -17.93 -19.09
N ASP A 292 5.67 -18.06 -19.73
CA ASP A 292 4.97 -16.95 -20.41
C ASP A 292 4.56 -15.79 -19.47
N ASP A 293 4.48 -16.05 -18.17
CA ASP A 293 4.22 -15.06 -17.13
C ASP A 293 5.49 -14.47 -16.53
N GLY A 294 6.68 -14.86 -17.00
CA GLY A 294 7.98 -14.42 -16.48
C GLY A 294 8.46 -15.16 -15.24
N SER A 295 7.67 -16.10 -14.69
CA SER A 295 8.12 -16.96 -13.61
C SER A 295 9.23 -17.90 -14.10
N ASN A 296 10.27 -18.10 -13.29
CA ASN A 296 11.43 -18.89 -13.71
C ASN A 296 11.53 -20.25 -13.01
N THR A 297 12.09 -21.23 -13.72
CA THR A 297 12.44 -22.55 -13.18
C THR A 297 13.87 -22.93 -13.56
N LEU A 298 14.66 -23.35 -12.57
CA LEU A 298 15.99 -23.92 -12.79
C LEU A 298 15.88 -25.36 -13.26
N GLN A 299 16.27 -25.59 -14.50
CA GLN A 299 16.29 -26.89 -15.17
C GLN A 299 17.72 -27.43 -15.21
N ILE A 300 17.86 -28.74 -15.04
CA ILE A 300 19.16 -29.43 -15.13
C ILE A 300 19.05 -30.49 -16.22
N LEU A 301 19.89 -30.37 -17.23
CA LEU A 301 19.96 -31.31 -18.34
C LEU A 301 21.27 -32.10 -18.28
N LYS A 302 21.18 -33.39 -18.62
CA LYS A 302 22.34 -34.24 -18.90
C LYS A 302 22.14 -34.87 -20.27
N ASP A 303 23.10 -34.74 -21.17
CA ASP A 303 22.99 -35.24 -22.56
C ASP A 303 21.68 -34.78 -23.24
N LYS A 304 21.30 -33.51 -23.03
CA LYS A 304 20.02 -32.89 -23.50
C LYS A 304 18.73 -33.47 -22.90
N LYS A 305 18.80 -34.36 -21.90
CA LYS A 305 17.62 -34.86 -21.17
C LYS A 305 17.41 -34.13 -19.85
N LEU A 306 16.20 -33.61 -19.64
CA LEU A 306 15.79 -32.96 -18.39
C LEU A 306 15.74 -33.97 -17.23
N LEU A 307 16.40 -33.63 -16.12
CA LEU A 307 16.40 -34.44 -14.90
C LEU A 307 15.24 -34.04 -13.97
N LYS A 308 14.68 -35.02 -13.24
CA LYS A 308 13.62 -34.78 -12.24
C LYS A 308 14.11 -34.09 -10.96
N GLY A 309 15.43 -34.00 -10.75
CA GLY A 309 16.00 -33.42 -9.55
C GLY A 309 17.50 -33.18 -9.68
N VAL A 310 18.03 -32.43 -8.72
CA VAL A 310 19.43 -32.01 -8.68
C VAL A 310 20.34 -33.20 -8.30
N PRO A 311 21.31 -33.60 -9.14
CA PRO A 311 22.28 -34.63 -8.81
C PRO A 311 23.09 -34.31 -7.55
N ALA A 312 23.42 -35.34 -6.76
CA ALA A 312 24.12 -35.16 -5.48
C ALA A 312 25.49 -34.44 -5.62
N LYS A 313 26.19 -34.66 -6.74
CA LYS A 313 27.46 -34.01 -7.07
C LYS A 313 27.31 -32.49 -7.26
N LEU A 314 26.24 -32.06 -7.93
CA LEU A 314 25.95 -30.65 -8.21
C LEU A 314 25.49 -29.87 -6.98
N LYS A 315 24.76 -30.51 -6.04
CA LYS A 315 24.13 -29.82 -4.90
C LYS A 315 25.08 -28.96 -4.06
N LYS A 316 26.38 -29.29 -4.03
CA LYS A 316 27.40 -28.55 -3.28
C LYS A 316 28.39 -27.82 -4.19
N HIS A 317 28.23 -27.89 -5.52
CA HIS A 317 29.15 -27.25 -6.46
C HIS A 317 28.96 -25.72 -6.39
N PRO A 318 30.03 -24.92 -6.20
CA PRO A 318 29.92 -23.47 -6.02
C PRO A 318 29.14 -22.77 -7.13
N GLN A 319 29.42 -23.12 -8.38
CA GLN A 319 28.75 -22.53 -9.55
C GLN A 319 27.26 -22.89 -9.64
N TYR A 320 26.87 -24.11 -9.24
CA TYR A 320 25.46 -24.48 -9.16
C TYR A 320 24.74 -23.68 -8.07
N LEU A 321 25.37 -23.50 -6.90
CA LEU A 321 24.81 -22.72 -5.80
C LEU A 321 24.59 -21.26 -6.21
N GLU A 322 25.52 -20.69 -6.98
CA GLU A 322 25.35 -19.34 -7.55
C GLU A 322 24.15 -19.26 -8.50
N ILE A 323 24.03 -20.18 -9.47
CA ILE A 323 22.88 -20.23 -10.40
C ILE A 323 21.56 -20.44 -9.64
N ALA A 324 21.55 -21.28 -8.61
CA ALA A 324 20.37 -21.52 -7.79
C ALA A 324 19.96 -20.27 -6.99
N GLU A 325 20.92 -19.51 -6.46
CA GLU A 325 20.65 -18.23 -5.80
C GLU A 325 20.12 -17.19 -6.77
N VAL A 326 20.65 -17.10 -8.00
CA VAL A 326 20.11 -16.24 -9.07
C VAL A 326 18.68 -16.64 -9.40
N SER A 327 18.41 -17.93 -9.60
CA SER A 327 17.05 -18.40 -9.87
C SER A 327 16.07 -18.04 -8.76
N LYS A 328 16.49 -18.17 -7.49
CA LYS A 328 15.69 -17.77 -6.32
C LYS A 328 15.46 -16.26 -6.27
N ALA A 329 16.47 -15.46 -6.59
CA ALA A 329 16.34 -14.01 -6.66
C ALA A 329 15.31 -13.58 -7.72
N TRP A 330 15.33 -14.18 -8.91
CA TRP A 330 14.37 -13.92 -9.98
C TRP A 330 12.93 -14.33 -9.60
N LYS A 331 12.72 -15.46 -8.90
CA LYS A 331 11.38 -15.80 -8.38
C LYS A 331 10.84 -14.74 -7.44
N ALA A 332 11.69 -14.26 -6.54
CA ALA A 332 11.30 -13.22 -5.60
C ALA A 332 11.06 -11.87 -6.30
N GLN A 333 11.83 -11.57 -7.35
CA GLN A 333 11.65 -10.39 -8.20
C GLN A 333 10.30 -10.44 -8.93
N HIS A 334 9.97 -11.56 -9.58
CA HIS A 334 8.69 -11.79 -10.25
C HIS A 334 7.50 -11.55 -9.31
N GLN A 335 7.52 -12.16 -8.12
CA GLN A 335 6.46 -12.00 -7.13
C GLN A 335 6.31 -10.53 -6.70
N ARG A 336 7.40 -9.85 -6.37
CA ARG A 336 7.36 -8.43 -5.99
C ARG A 336 6.83 -7.54 -7.12
N ALA A 337 7.17 -7.87 -8.37
CA ALA A 337 6.79 -7.04 -9.50
C ALA A 337 5.30 -7.06 -9.81
N ARG A 338 4.64 -8.20 -9.64
CA ARG A 338 3.18 -8.27 -9.76
C ARG A 338 2.48 -7.31 -8.81
N PHE A 339 2.82 -7.35 -7.51
CA PHE A 339 2.20 -6.48 -6.51
C PHE A 339 2.51 -5.00 -6.77
N LEU A 340 3.75 -4.68 -7.14
CA LEU A 340 4.13 -3.30 -7.39
C LEU A 340 3.39 -2.71 -8.60
N MET A 341 3.23 -3.46 -9.69
CA MET A 341 2.49 -2.96 -10.86
C MET A 341 1.02 -2.66 -10.52
N GLU A 342 0.41 -3.45 -9.66
CA GLU A 342 -0.95 -3.17 -9.18
C GLU A 342 -0.98 -1.91 -8.30
N ASP A 343 -0.05 -1.78 -7.34
CA ASP A 343 0.06 -0.58 -6.51
C ASP A 343 0.34 0.67 -7.33
N MET A 344 1.19 0.59 -8.36
CA MET A 344 1.48 1.68 -9.29
C MET A 344 0.24 2.13 -10.07
N MET A 345 -0.63 1.20 -10.47
CA MET A 345 -1.92 1.54 -11.08
C MET A 345 -2.82 2.29 -10.08
N GLN A 346 -2.94 1.78 -8.84
CA GLN A 346 -3.79 2.36 -7.81
C GLN A 346 -3.33 3.76 -7.39
N ARG A 347 -2.01 3.95 -7.25
CA ARG A 347 -1.39 5.22 -6.85
C ARG A 347 -1.18 6.20 -7.99
N ARG A 348 -1.47 5.80 -9.23
CA ARG A 348 -1.20 6.60 -10.44
C ARG A 348 0.28 7.00 -10.53
N THR A 349 1.16 6.03 -10.29
CA THR A 349 2.61 6.28 -10.30
C THR A 349 3.08 6.59 -11.72
N PRO A 350 3.68 7.77 -11.97
CA PRO A 350 4.17 8.14 -13.30
C PRO A 350 5.37 7.29 -13.69
N LEU A 351 5.44 6.94 -14.97
CA LEU A 351 6.54 6.21 -15.60
C LEU A 351 7.14 7.06 -16.72
N ALA A 352 8.45 7.30 -16.67
CA ALA A 352 9.13 7.89 -17.83
C ALA A 352 9.23 6.84 -18.94
N VAL A 353 9.36 7.31 -20.20
CA VAL A 353 9.52 6.42 -21.36
C VAL A 353 10.72 5.49 -21.20
N ASP A 354 11.82 5.97 -20.62
CA ASP A 354 13.01 5.16 -20.40
C ASP A 354 12.81 4.09 -19.32
N ASP A 355 11.97 4.35 -18.32
CA ASP A 355 11.59 3.33 -17.32
C ASP A 355 10.76 2.24 -17.99
N VAL A 356 9.80 2.60 -18.85
CA VAL A 356 9.02 1.64 -19.64
C VAL A 356 9.94 0.75 -20.48
N ARG A 357 10.93 1.34 -21.17
CA ARG A 357 11.92 0.59 -21.95
C ARG A 357 12.79 -0.32 -21.09
N ALA A 358 13.23 0.14 -19.92
CA ALA A 358 14.02 -0.64 -18.98
C ALA A 358 13.23 -1.83 -18.40
N ILE A 359 11.94 -1.65 -18.13
CA ILE A 359 11.06 -2.73 -17.69
C ILE A 359 10.85 -3.75 -18.82
N LEU A 360 10.66 -3.27 -20.06
CA LEU A 360 10.50 -4.13 -21.24
C LEU A 360 11.74 -4.95 -21.57
N SER A 361 12.94 -4.46 -21.23
CA SER A 361 14.20 -5.20 -21.42
C SER A 361 14.49 -6.22 -20.32
N ASN A 362 13.83 -6.12 -19.16
CA ASN A 362 14.00 -7.07 -18.07
C ASN A 362 13.24 -8.39 -18.35
N PRO A 363 13.92 -9.53 -18.49
CA PRO A 363 13.30 -10.78 -18.93
C PRO A 363 12.32 -11.37 -17.90
N VAL A 364 12.46 -11.05 -16.62
CA VAL A 364 11.59 -11.56 -15.53
C VAL A 364 10.30 -10.73 -15.43
N VAL A 365 10.39 -9.43 -15.66
CA VAL A 365 9.31 -8.47 -15.41
C VAL A 365 8.51 -8.15 -16.68
N SER A 366 9.20 -8.04 -17.83
CA SER A 366 8.63 -7.74 -19.15
C SER A 366 7.44 -8.63 -19.53
N PRO A 367 7.45 -9.97 -19.29
CA PRO A 367 6.34 -10.84 -19.68
C PRO A 367 4.99 -10.49 -19.04
N MET A 368 4.98 -9.95 -17.81
CA MET A 368 3.77 -9.45 -17.17
C MET A 368 3.44 -8.03 -17.62
N PHE A 369 4.46 -7.16 -17.66
CA PHE A 369 4.28 -5.74 -17.96
C PHE A 369 3.69 -5.50 -19.36
N LYS A 370 4.12 -6.26 -20.37
CA LYS A 370 3.61 -6.15 -21.75
C LYS A 370 2.14 -6.55 -21.92
N LYS A 371 1.52 -7.17 -20.90
CA LYS A 371 0.10 -7.57 -20.89
C LYS A 371 -0.78 -6.55 -20.17
N LEU A 372 -0.18 -5.50 -19.61
CA LEU A 372 -0.89 -4.39 -18.99
C LEU A 372 -1.12 -3.30 -20.01
N VAL A 373 -2.28 -2.67 -19.96
CA VAL A 373 -2.58 -1.49 -20.77
C VAL A 373 -2.01 -0.27 -20.04
N LEU A 374 -1.24 0.56 -20.75
CA LEU A 374 -0.77 1.85 -20.27
C LEU A 374 -1.61 2.97 -20.86
N LEU A 375 -1.59 4.11 -20.19
CA LEU A 375 -2.17 5.37 -20.62
C LEU A 375 -1.06 6.39 -20.87
N GLN A 376 -1.11 7.06 -22.03
CA GLN A 376 -0.33 8.26 -22.32
C GLN A 376 -1.16 9.19 -23.23
N ASP A 377 -1.34 10.46 -22.83
CA ASP A 377 -2.06 11.47 -23.63
C ASP A 377 -3.41 10.96 -24.19
N HIS A 378 -4.28 10.39 -23.34
CA HIS A 378 -5.57 9.75 -23.70
C HIS A 378 -5.48 8.48 -24.55
N HIS A 379 -4.28 8.02 -24.91
CA HIS A 379 -4.11 6.76 -25.63
C HIS A 379 -3.91 5.61 -24.65
N LEU A 380 -4.84 4.66 -24.71
CA LEU A 380 -4.74 3.36 -24.05
C LEU A 380 -4.07 2.36 -25.00
N GLY A 381 -3.02 1.66 -24.56
CA GLY A 381 -2.37 0.62 -25.36
C GLY A 381 -1.40 -0.27 -24.59
N LEU A 382 -1.04 -1.42 -25.19
CA LEU A 382 -0.03 -2.34 -24.63
C LEU A 382 1.39 -1.80 -24.93
N PRO A 383 2.33 -1.81 -23.97
CA PRO A 383 3.67 -1.28 -24.21
C PRO A 383 4.48 -2.14 -25.18
N THR A 384 5.15 -1.47 -26.12
CA THR A 384 6.15 -2.04 -27.02
C THR A 384 7.44 -1.21 -26.96
N ALA A 385 8.51 -1.64 -27.63
CA ALA A 385 9.73 -0.85 -27.70
C ALA A 385 9.54 0.50 -28.43
N GLU A 386 8.60 0.55 -29.39
CA GLU A 386 8.38 1.71 -30.27
C GLU A 386 7.27 2.66 -29.78
N GLY A 387 6.35 2.16 -28.95
CA GLY A 387 5.18 2.91 -28.50
C GLY A 387 4.09 2.04 -27.84
N LEU A 388 2.88 2.58 -27.74
CA LEU A 388 1.69 1.89 -27.26
C LEU A 388 0.93 1.26 -28.42
N ASP A 389 0.73 -0.06 -28.38
CA ASP A 389 -0.14 -0.76 -29.31
C ASP A 389 -1.60 -0.59 -28.86
N THR A 390 -2.32 0.31 -29.53
CA THR A 390 -3.71 0.66 -29.20
C THR A 390 -4.68 -0.15 -30.06
N LEU A 391 -5.97 -0.16 -29.72
CA LEU A 391 -7.01 -0.76 -30.56
C LEU A 391 -7.11 -0.14 -31.98
N SER A 392 -6.52 1.04 -32.17
CA SER A 392 -6.45 1.75 -33.46
C SER A 392 -5.08 1.61 -34.16
N GLY A 393 -4.17 0.80 -33.62
CA GLY A 393 -2.80 0.62 -34.07
C GLY A 393 -1.76 1.31 -33.18
N LEU A 394 -0.49 1.19 -33.57
CA LEU A 394 0.66 1.68 -32.80
C LEU A 394 0.70 3.21 -32.71
N LYS A 395 0.84 3.73 -31.49
CA LYS A 395 1.06 5.15 -31.18
C LYS A 395 2.44 5.31 -30.55
N LYS A 396 3.29 6.18 -31.11
CA LYS A 396 4.63 6.44 -30.56
C LYS A 396 4.54 7.10 -29.19
N TYR A 397 5.55 6.86 -28.36
CA TYR A 397 5.65 7.54 -27.07
C TYR A 397 5.77 9.06 -27.22
N GLY A 398 4.95 9.78 -26.45
CA GLY A 398 5.05 11.23 -26.25
C GLY A 398 6.06 11.61 -25.15
N GLU A 399 6.07 12.90 -24.79
CA GLU A 399 6.91 13.45 -23.71
C GLU A 399 6.26 13.33 -22.32
N SER A 400 4.92 13.23 -22.27
CA SER A 400 4.17 13.06 -21.02
C SER A 400 4.53 11.74 -20.33
N PRO A 401 4.47 11.66 -18.99
CA PRO A 401 4.63 10.40 -18.28
C PRO A 401 3.53 9.41 -18.67
N LEU A 402 3.87 8.12 -18.62
CA LEU A 402 2.93 7.01 -18.77
C LEU A 402 2.38 6.58 -17.42
N TYR A 403 1.21 5.96 -17.43
CA TYR A 403 0.59 5.35 -16.26
C TYR A 403 0.09 3.96 -16.60
N ILE A 404 0.11 3.03 -15.65
CA ILE A 404 -0.66 1.78 -15.79
C ILE A 404 -2.13 2.17 -15.71
N ALA A 405 -2.89 1.90 -16.77
CA ALA A 405 -4.26 2.37 -16.92
C ALA A 405 -5.18 1.75 -15.86
N HIS A 406 -6.07 2.56 -15.30
CA HIS A 406 -7.07 2.17 -14.32
C HIS A 406 -8.46 2.06 -15.00
N PRO A 407 -9.42 1.24 -14.52
CA PRO A 407 -10.83 1.22 -14.98
C PRO A 407 -11.48 2.58 -15.26
N VAL A 408 -11.13 3.58 -14.45
CA VAL A 408 -11.55 4.98 -14.63
C VAL A 408 -11.16 5.51 -16.01
N ASP A 409 -9.93 5.23 -16.47
CA ASP A 409 -9.43 5.70 -17.76
C ASP A 409 -10.17 5.03 -18.92
N PHE A 410 -10.39 3.72 -18.84
CA PHE A 410 -11.16 3.00 -19.85
C PHE A 410 -12.61 3.48 -19.96
N ASN A 411 -13.21 3.81 -18.81
CA ASN A 411 -14.56 4.37 -18.74
C ASN A 411 -14.60 5.79 -19.30
N ALA A 412 -13.62 6.63 -18.97
CA ALA A 412 -13.52 7.99 -19.48
C ALA A 412 -13.36 8.03 -21.00
N GLU A 413 -12.56 7.12 -21.58
CA GLU A 413 -12.36 7.01 -23.02
C GLU A 413 -13.49 6.24 -23.73
N GLY A 414 -14.42 5.62 -22.99
CA GLY A 414 -15.49 4.80 -23.56
C GLY A 414 -15.01 3.52 -24.25
N LEU A 415 -13.77 3.08 -23.98
CA LEU A 415 -13.13 1.94 -24.64
C LEU A 415 -13.15 0.64 -23.83
N TRP A 416 -13.79 0.65 -22.65
CA TRP A 416 -13.64 -0.43 -21.67
C TRP A 416 -14.09 -1.79 -22.19
N THR A 417 -15.27 -1.88 -22.78
CA THR A 417 -15.79 -3.13 -23.35
C THR A 417 -14.92 -3.65 -24.50
N GLN A 418 -14.37 -2.77 -25.34
CA GLN A 418 -13.54 -3.21 -26.47
C GLN A 418 -12.20 -3.76 -25.98
N TRP A 419 -11.61 -3.15 -24.94
CA TRP A 419 -10.42 -3.69 -24.29
C TRP A 419 -10.70 -5.04 -23.61
N GLN A 420 -11.84 -5.20 -22.94
CA GLN A 420 -12.26 -6.48 -22.35
C GLN A 420 -12.35 -7.57 -23.43
N SER A 421 -13.05 -7.30 -24.53
CA SER A 421 -13.17 -8.23 -25.66
C SER A 421 -11.81 -8.54 -26.32
N HIS A 422 -10.97 -7.52 -26.54
CA HIS A 422 -9.66 -7.69 -27.17
C HIS A 422 -8.73 -8.57 -26.32
N LEU A 423 -8.55 -8.27 -25.04
CA LEU A 423 -7.68 -9.07 -24.16
C LEU A 423 -8.16 -10.52 -24.06
N PHE A 424 -9.48 -10.73 -23.99
CA PHE A 424 -10.06 -12.06 -23.90
C PHE A 424 -9.88 -12.86 -25.21
N ALA A 425 -10.05 -12.21 -26.37
CA ALA A 425 -9.85 -12.82 -27.68
C ALA A 425 -8.38 -13.22 -27.92
N GLU A 426 -7.44 -12.34 -27.55
CA GLU A 426 -5.99 -12.59 -27.63
C GLU A 426 -5.49 -13.53 -26.52
N LYS A 427 -6.37 -13.95 -25.60
CA LYS A 427 -6.05 -14.78 -24.43
C LYS A 427 -4.93 -14.19 -23.55
N LEU A 428 -4.86 -12.86 -23.47
CA LEU A 428 -3.89 -12.15 -22.65
C LEU A 428 -4.29 -12.20 -21.18
N VAL A 429 -3.54 -12.99 -20.40
CA VAL A 429 -3.75 -13.10 -18.94
C VAL A 429 -2.99 -11.98 -18.22
N GLN A 430 -3.72 -11.04 -17.64
CA GLN A 430 -3.15 -9.93 -16.89
C GLN A 430 -2.60 -10.39 -15.52
N PRO A 431 -1.51 -9.80 -15.03
CA PRO A 431 -0.91 -10.19 -13.74
C PRO A 431 -1.83 -9.94 -12.54
N PHE A 432 -2.79 -9.03 -12.66
CA PHE A 432 -3.84 -8.74 -11.67
C PHE A 432 -5.10 -8.24 -12.40
N LYS A 433 -6.22 -8.12 -11.69
CA LYS A 433 -7.44 -7.47 -12.20
C LYS A 433 -7.17 -6.00 -12.54
N GLN A 434 -6.90 -5.71 -13.82
CA GLN A 434 -6.77 -4.36 -14.39
C GLN A 434 -8.01 -4.01 -15.23
N VAL A 435 -8.12 -4.54 -16.45
CA VAL A 435 -9.27 -4.28 -17.35
C VAL A 435 -10.53 -4.96 -16.82
N PHE A 436 -10.36 -6.06 -16.09
CA PHE A 436 -11.40 -6.81 -15.41
C PHE A 436 -11.41 -6.49 -13.91
N ARG A 437 -11.50 -5.20 -13.58
CA ARG A 437 -11.55 -4.68 -12.21
C ARG A 437 -12.82 -3.87 -11.99
N GLU A 438 -13.46 -4.08 -10.85
CA GLU A 438 -14.66 -3.37 -10.44
C GLU A 438 -14.40 -1.85 -10.31
N LEU A 439 -15.26 -1.04 -10.94
CA LEU A 439 -15.23 0.42 -10.95
C LEU A 439 -16.35 0.98 -10.09
N TYR A 440 -16.04 1.93 -9.20
CA TYR A 440 -17.03 2.62 -8.38
C TYR A 440 -17.04 4.10 -8.74
N LEU A 441 -18.20 4.59 -9.15
CA LEU A 441 -18.44 6.01 -9.44
C LEU A 441 -19.38 6.60 -8.36
N PRO A 442 -19.21 7.88 -8.00
CA PRO A 442 -20.16 8.56 -7.13
C PRO A 442 -21.57 8.55 -7.74
N THR A 443 -22.56 8.25 -6.90
CA THR A 443 -23.98 8.44 -7.25
C THR A 443 -24.35 9.93 -7.14
N ALA A 444 -25.43 10.33 -7.81
CA ALA A 444 -25.93 11.71 -7.72
C ALA A 444 -26.31 12.11 -6.27
N GLU A 445 -26.71 11.14 -5.45
CA GLU A 445 -27.11 11.37 -4.05
C GLU A 445 -25.93 11.66 -3.13
N GLU A 446 -24.76 11.08 -3.40
CA GLU A 446 -23.56 11.27 -2.56
C GLU A 446 -22.54 12.25 -3.15
N ALA A 447 -22.66 12.62 -4.43
CA ALA A 447 -21.73 13.48 -5.15
C ALA A 447 -21.44 14.80 -4.43
N GLU A 448 -22.49 15.45 -3.90
CA GLU A 448 -22.42 16.74 -3.20
C GLU A 448 -22.18 16.60 -1.68
N LEU A 449 -21.90 15.39 -1.20
CA LEU A 449 -21.63 15.12 0.22
C LEU A 449 -20.14 14.85 0.45
N SER A 450 -19.71 14.95 1.70
CA SER A 450 -18.38 14.50 2.14
C SER A 450 -18.38 13.04 2.61
N GLU A 451 -19.54 12.38 2.64
CA GLU A 451 -19.70 11.01 3.14
C GLU A 451 -20.55 10.15 2.20
N SER A 452 -20.16 8.88 2.09
CA SER A 452 -20.93 7.85 1.40
C SER A 452 -21.63 6.94 2.41
N ARG A 453 -22.93 6.74 2.24
CA ARG A 453 -23.76 5.82 3.03
C ARG A 453 -24.07 4.51 2.30
N ARG A 454 -23.36 4.23 1.20
CA ARG A 454 -23.59 3.06 0.33
C ARG A 454 -23.58 1.72 1.08
N TYR A 455 -22.80 1.64 2.16
CA TYR A 455 -22.65 0.44 2.99
C TYR A 455 -23.30 0.59 4.37
N SER A 456 -24.16 1.59 4.56
CA SER A 456 -24.85 1.82 5.84
C SER A 456 -25.69 0.60 6.24
N GLY A 457 -25.55 0.14 7.48
CA GLY A 457 -26.31 -1.00 8.03
C GLY A 457 -25.66 -2.36 7.84
N TYR A 458 -24.57 -2.48 7.06
CA TYR A 458 -23.85 -3.74 6.90
C TYR A 458 -23.10 -4.09 8.18
N GLN A 459 -23.55 -5.15 8.88
CA GLN A 459 -22.89 -5.66 10.08
C GLN A 459 -21.61 -6.42 9.74
N ILE A 460 -20.50 -6.04 10.36
CA ILE A 460 -19.17 -6.58 10.07
C ILE A 460 -18.48 -7.17 11.30
N GLN A 461 -17.72 -8.24 11.09
CA GLN A 461 -16.82 -8.81 12.07
C GLN A 461 -15.55 -7.95 12.16
N VAL A 462 -15.42 -7.17 13.24
CA VAL A 462 -14.37 -6.16 13.44
C VAL A 462 -12.95 -6.71 13.21
N LYS A 463 -12.64 -7.89 13.77
CA LYS A 463 -11.31 -8.53 13.62
C LYS A 463 -10.98 -8.83 12.16
N GLN A 464 -11.94 -9.36 11.41
CA GLN A 464 -11.74 -9.69 9.99
C GLN A 464 -11.67 -8.43 9.12
N ALA A 465 -12.56 -7.46 9.36
CA ALA A 465 -12.57 -6.18 8.67
C ALA A 465 -11.25 -5.41 8.85
N ALA A 466 -10.77 -5.29 10.09
CA ALA A 466 -9.49 -4.64 10.39
C ALA A 466 -8.31 -5.35 9.73
N ALA A 467 -8.26 -6.68 9.77
CA ALA A 467 -7.19 -7.45 9.12
C ALA A 467 -7.20 -7.27 7.59
N ALA A 468 -8.40 -7.29 6.97
CA ALA A 468 -8.57 -7.11 5.55
C ALA A 468 -8.13 -5.70 5.09
N LEU A 469 -8.51 -4.65 5.82
CA LEU A 469 -8.17 -3.26 5.49
C LEU A 469 -6.71 -2.90 5.77
N ARG A 470 -6.11 -3.45 6.85
CA ARG A 470 -4.69 -3.21 7.17
C ARG A 470 -3.77 -3.66 6.04
N SER A 471 -4.09 -4.77 5.37
CA SER A 471 -3.30 -5.25 4.22
C SER A 471 -3.35 -4.31 3.01
N ARG A 472 -4.21 -3.29 3.04
CA ARG A 472 -4.43 -2.30 1.97
C ARG A 472 -4.14 -0.86 2.40
N GLY A 473 -3.34 -0.69 3.45
CA GLY A 473 -2.86 0.61 3.89
C GLY A 473 -3.80 1.38 4.82
N TRP A 474 -4.91 0.77 5.27
CA TRP A 474 -5.74 1.37 6.32
C TRP A 474 -5.08 1.17 7.70
N THR A 475 -5.34 2.12 8.59
CA THR A 475 -4.77 2.22 9.93
C THR A 475 -5.87 2.55 10.93
N ALA A 476 -5.74 2.10 12.17
CA ALA A 476 -6.66 2.52 13.22
C ALA A 476 -6.29 3.94 13.71
N SER A 477 -7.30 4.77 13.89
CA SER A 477 -7.27 6.11 14.50
C SER A 477 -8.09 6.06 15.79
N TYR A 478 -7.59 6.70 16.84
CA TYR A 478 -8.30 6.80 18.12
C TYR A 478 -9.54 7.71 18.03
N GLU A 479 -9.54 8.65 17.09
CA GLU A 479 -10.63 9.63 16.92
C GLU A 479 -11.58 9.24 15.78
N ASP A 480 -11.04 8.67 14.70
CA ASP A 480 -11.77 8.53 13.42
C ASP A 480 -12.11 7.07 13.03
N GLY A 481 -11.81 6.09 13.88
CA GLY A 481 -12.00 4.67 13.55
C GLY A 481 -10.92 4.15 12.59
N LEU A 482 -11.28 3.39 11.55
CA LEU A 482 -10.29 3.00 10.53
C LEU A 482 -10.11 4.10 9.49
N GLN A 483 -8.86 4.53 9.25
CA GLN A 483 -8.53 5.56 8.28
C GLN A 483 -7.51 5.11 7.23
N LYS A 484 -7.58 5.70 6.04
CA LYS A 484 -6.56 5.60 4.99
C LYS A 484 -6.23 7.00 4.49
N VAL A 485 -4.94 7.30 4.41
CA VAL A 485 -4.45 8.64 4.08
C VAL A 485 -3.79 8.62 2.70
N PHE A 486 -4.25 9.53 1.85
CA PHE A 486 -3.73 9.81 0.53
C PHE A 486 -2.99 11.15 0.58
N LEU A 487 -1.72 11.14 1.00
CA LEU A 487 -0.97 12.38 1.27
C LEU A 487 -0.77 13.23 0.02
N ALA A 488 -0.45 12.62 -1.12
CA ALA A 488 -0.26 13.34 -2.38
C ALA A 488 -1.53 14.11 -2.81
N GLN A 489 -2.71 13.56 -2.53
CA GLN A 489 -4.00 14.16 -2.80
C GLN A 489 -4.51 15.06 -1.66
N GLY A 490 -3.86 15.04 -0.49
CA GLY A 490 -4.31 15.77 0.69
C GLY A 490 -5.63 15.26 1.27
N ILE A 491 -6.00 13.99 1.02
CA ILE A 491 -7.27 13.38 1.44
C ILE A 491 -7.05 12.33 2.54
N CYS A 492 -7.90 12.36 3.56
CA CYS A 492 -8.03 11.33 4.59
C CYS A 492 -9.42 10.70 4.48
N VAL A 493 -9.47 9.39 4.43
CA VAL A 493 -10.71 8.62 4.37
C VAL A 493 -10.88 7.87 5.67
N SER A 494 -12.07 7.92 6.25
CA SER A 494 -12.40 7.22 7.50
C SER A 494 -13.64 6.35 7.29
N LEU A 495 -13.57 5.09 7.74
CA LEU A 495 -14.70 4.18 7.80
C LEU A 495 -15.23 4.18 9.23
N TYR A 496 -16.46 4.68 9.39
CA TYR A 496 -17.12 4.74 10.69
C TYR A 496 -18.01 3.52 10.92
N ALA A 497 -17.74 2.85 12.03
CA ALA A 497 -18.59 1.86 12.67
C ALA A 497 -18.35 1.97 14.18
N GLN A 498 -19.37 1.76 14.99
CA GLN A 498 -19.27 1.86 16.45
C GLN A 498 -18.46 0.69 17.06
N ALA A 499 -17.14 0.72 16.87
CA ALA A 499 -16.23 -0.39 17.15
C ALA A 499 -14.93 0.09 17.81
N ASP A 500 -14.35 -0.76 18.67
CA ASP A 500 -12.94 -0.63 19.07
C ASP A 500 -12.03 -1.33 18.04
N TRP A 501 -11.32 -0.53 17.25
CA TRP A 501 -10.44 -1.01 16.17
C TRP A 501 -9.03 -1.39 16.65
N PHE A 502 -8.67 -1.04 17.89
CA PHE A 502 -7.37 -1.36 18.49
C PHE A 502 -7.43 -2.66 19.28
N SER A 503 -8.49 -2.86 20.07
CA SER A 503 -8.73 -4.07 20.86
C SER A 503 -10.11 -4.66 20.59
N PRO A 504 -10.34 -5.28 19.41
CA PRO A 504 -11.66 -5.78 19.05
C PRO A 504 -12.15 -6.83 20.06
N SER A 505 -13.18 -6.48 20.83
CA SER A 505 -13.86 -7.38 21.75
C SER A 505 -14.97 -8.14 21.02
N ASP A 506 -15.38 -9.30 21.56
CA ASP A 506 -16.47 -10.10 21.00
C ASP A 506 -17.84 -9.56 21.49
N VAL A 507 -18.10 -8.27 21.21
CA VAL A 507 -19.38 -7.57 21.48
C VAL A 507 -20.28 -7.70 20.24
N GLU A 508 -21.52 -7.21 20.31
CA GLU A 508 -22.44 -7.09 19.17
C GLU A 508 -21.73 -6.51 17.94
N ALA A 509 -21.94 -7.14 16.78
CA ALA A 509 -21.25 -6.76 15.56
C ALA A 509 -21.72 -5.37 15.09
N PRO A 510 -20.81 -4.39 14.98
CA PRO A 510 -21.18 -3.05 14.58
C PRO A 510 -21.59 -3.02 13.11
N ALA A 511 -22.50 -2.12 12.80
CA ALA A 511 -22.81 -1.78 11.42
C ALA A 511 -21.88 -0.68 10.92
N ILE A 512 -21.47 -0.77 9.66
CA ILE A 512 -20.91 0.39 8.96
C ILE A 512 -22.00 1.46 8.90
N GLU A 513 -21.67 2.70 9.24
CA GLU A 513 -22.61 3.82 9.11
C GLU A 513 -22.31 4.64 7.85
N TYR A 514 -21.04 5.01 7.65
CA TYR A 514 -20.61 5.79 6.50
C TYR A 514 -19.09 5.69 6.26
N VAL A 515 -18.69 6.08 5.06
CA VAL A 515 -17.29 6.34 4.67
C VAL A 515 -17.15 7.85 4.47
N CYS A 516 -16.35 8.51 5.28
CA CYS A 516 -16.14 9.96 5.24
C CYS A 516 -14.84 10.31 4.55
N PHE A 517 -14.88 11.31 3.69
CA PHE A 517 -13.73 11.91 3.03
C PHE A 517 -13.49 13.29 3.65
N SER A 518 -12.25 13.53 4.06
CA SER A 518 -11.83 14.77 4.72
C SER A 518 -10.44 15.20 4.21
N ARG A 519 -10.05 16.43 4.51
CA ARG A 519 -8.69 16.91 4.19
C ARG A 519 -7.72 16.41 5.26
N THR A 520 -6.50 16.02 4.85
CA THR A 520 -5.44 15.60 5.78
C THR A 520 -4.99 16.72 6.72
N ARG A 521 -5.19 17.98 6.29
CA ARG A 521 -4.77 19.18 7.01
C ARG A 521 -5.90 20.20 7.02
N TYR A 522 -5.99 20.95 8.11
CA TYR A 522 -6.83 22.14 8.17
C TYR A 522 -6.27 23.20 7.23
N VAL A 523 -7.12 23.70 6.33
CA VAL A 523 -6.82 24.82 5.45
C VAL A 523 -7.89 25.88 5.73
N PRO A 524 -7.53 27.03 6.33
CA PRO A 524 -8.48 28.12 6.52
C PRO A 524 -9.17 28.49 5.21
N ASP A 525 -10.47 28.76 5.29
CA ASP A 525 -11.31 29.19 4.16
C ASP A 525 -11.40 28.21 2.98
N ALA A 526 -10.95 26.96 3.14
CA ALA A 526 -11.11 25.94 2.11
C ALA A 526 -12.59 25.57 1.93
N PRO A 527 -13.06 25.41 0.68
CA PRO A 527 -14.40 24.94 0.42
C PRO A 527 -14.60 23.53 0.99
N SER A 528 -15.86 23.24 1.35
CA SER A 528 -16.31 21.91 1.71
C SER A 528 -15.84 20.90 0.67
N LEU A 529 -15.34 19.76 1.15
CA LEU A 529 -14.90 18.68 0.28
C LEU A 529 -16.15 17.87 -0.15
N HIS A 530 -16.42 17.81 -1.44
CA HIS A 530 -17.45 16.94 -1.99
C HIS A 530 -16.83 15.71 -2.65
N ILE A 531 -17.56 14.59 -2.63
CA ILE A 531 -17.12 13.35 -3.26
C ILE A 531 -16.92 13.54 -4.77
N ALA A 532 -17.70 14.39 -5.43
CA ALA A 532 -17.56 14.71 -6.85
C ALA A 532 -16.22 15.38 -7.20
N ASP A 533 -15.59 16.04 -6.24
CA ASP A 533 -14.32 16.76 -6.42
C ASP A 533 -13.09 15.85 -6.18
N LEU A 534 -13.31 14.60 -5.76
CA LEU A 534 -12.22 13.65 -5.48
C LEU A 534 -11.61 13.11 -6.77
N ASP A 535 -10.34 12.70 -6.68
CA ASP A 535 -9.73 11.86 -7.71
C ASP A 535 -10.59 10.58 -7.91
N PRO A 536 -11.07 10.29 -9.13
CA PRO A 536 -11.97 9.17 -9.35
C PRO A 536 -11.32 7.81 -9.10
N VAL A 537 -9.99 7.69 -9.27
CA VAL A 537 -9.24 6.47 -8.95
C VAL A 537 -9.21 6.28 -7.44
N LEU A 538 -8.90 7.33 -6.68
CA LEU A 538 -8.94 7.32 -5.21
C LEU A 538 -10.32 6.88 -4.71
N TYR A 539 -11.39 7.52 -5.18
CA TYR A 539 -12.75 7.16 -4.77
C TYR A 539 -13.07 5.70 -5.12
N SER A 540 -12.75 5.28 -6.36
CA SER A 540 -13.03 3.92 -6.80
C SER A 540 -12.31 2.86 -5.96
N GLU A 541 -11.03 3.09 -5.64
CA GLU A 541 -10.21 2.17 -4.87
C GLU A 541 -10.60 2.13 -3.38
N VAL A 542 -11.02 3.26 -2.81
CA VAL A 542 -11.60 3.31 -1.46
C VAL A 542 -12.87 2.48 -1.39
N MET A 543 -13.81 2.69 -2.31
CA MET A 543 -15.09 1.96 -2.29
C MET A 543 -14.88 0.47 -2.56
N ARG A 544 -13.91 0.12 -3.40
CA ARG A 544 -13.46 -1.27 -3.61
C ARG A 544 -12.89 -1.90 -2.34
N ASP A 545 -12.13 -1.16 -1.54
CA ASP A 545 -11.63 -1.64 -0.25
C ASP A 545 -12.78 -1.97 0.70
N VAL A 546 -13.79 -1.09 0.78
CA VAL A 546 -14.97 -1.29 1.63
C VAL A 546 -15.85 -2.43 1.12
N ASP A 547 -16.09 -2.53 -0.19
CA ASP A 547 -16.85 -3.65 -0.80
C ASP A 547 -16.20 -5.00 -0.48
N MET A 548 -14.87 -5.10 -0.58
CA MET A 548 -14.16 -6.31 -0.20
C MET A 548 -14.35 -6.65 1.28
N VAL A 549 -14.29 -5.66 2.17
CA VAL A 549 -14.54 -5.88 3.61
C VAL A 549 -15.93 -6.39 3.85
N VAL A 550 -16.94 -5.78 3.23
CA VAL A 550 -18.31 -6.25 3.31
C VAL A 550 -18.40 -7.70 2.83
N SER A 551 -17.76 -8.04 1.71
CA SER A 551 -17.78 -9.41 1.20
C SER A 551 -17.10 -10.44 2.10
N ILE A 552 -16.05 -10.08 2.83
CA ILE A 552 -15.24 -11.03 3.64
C ILE A 552 -15.73 -11.08 5.09
N ALA A 553 -16.07 -9.94 5.67
CA ALA A 553 -16.30 -9.78 7.10
C ALA A 553 -17.78 -9.69 7.49
N PHE A 554 -18.72 -9.78 6.54
CA PHE A 554 -20.15 -9.74 6.87
C PHE A 554 -20.56 -10.86 7.83
N VAL A 555 -21.35 -10.52 8.85
CA VAL A 555 -21.73 -11.45 9.93
C VAL A 555 -22.56 -12.64 9.41
N GLY A 556 -23.41 -12.43 8.41
CA GLY A 556 -24.21 -13.50 7.79
C GLY A 556 -23.42 -14.46 6.90
N GLY A 557 -22.09 -14.31 6.79
CA GLY A 557 -21.19 -15.20 6.05
C GLY A 557 -21.20 -15.03 4.52
N VAL A 558 -22.24 -14.42 3.95
CA VAL A 558 -22.33 -14.03 2.54
C VAL A 558 -22.91 -12.63 2.46
N ASP A 559 -22.27 -11.76 1.68
CA ASP A 559 -22.80 -10.42 1.37
C ASP A 559 -24.25 -10.53 0.84
N PRO A 560 -25.22 -9.88 1.51
CA PRO A 560 -26.63 -10.01 1.19
C PRO A 560 -26.99 -9.48 -0.21
N GLU A 561 -26.21 -8.55 -0.78
CA GLU A 561 -26.53 -7.95 -2.08
C GLU A 561 -25.45 -8.17 -3.15
N THR A 562 -24.18 -8.38 -2.79
CA THR A 562 -23.02 -8.28 -3.70
C THR A 562 -22.95 -6.91 -4.38
N GLY A 563 -21.81 -6.23 -4.35
CA GLY A 563 -21.63 -4.95 -5.04
C GLY A 563 -22.06 -4.98 -6.52
N GLN A 564 -22.73 -3.91 -6.98
CA GLN A 564 -23.17 -3.78 -8.38
C GLN A 564 -21.98 -3.87 -9.35
N SER A 565 -20.87 -3.21 -9.04
CA SER A 565 -19.63 -3.25 -9.82
C SER A 565 -19.05 -4.65 -9.95
N THR A 566 -19.18 -5.49 -8.91
CA THR A 566 -18.78 -6.91 -8.93
C THR A 566 -19.66 -7.73 -9.88
N LYS A 567 -20.98 -7.48 -9.91
CA LYS A 567 -21.90 -8.13 -10.86
C LYS A 567 -21.62 -7.71 -12.30
N GLU A 568 -21.34 -6.43 -12.54
CA GLU A 568 -20.98 -5.91 -13.86
C GLU A 568 -19.68 -6.50 -14.39
N LEU A 569 -18.67 -6.64 -13.52
CA LEU A 569 -17.44 -7.35 -13.88
C LEU A 569 -17.73 -8.80 -14.31
N ARG A 570 -18.49 -9.54 -13.51
CA ARG A 570 -18.86 -10.93 -13.82
C ARG A 570 -19.69 -11.02 -15.11
N ALA A 571 -20.58 -10.06 -15.35
CA ALA A 571 -21.33 -9.94 -16.59
C ALA A 571 -20.42 -9.77 -17.82
N ALA A 572 -19.37 -8.95 -17.72
CA ALA A 572 -18.39 -8.77 -18.80
C ALA A 572 -17.65 -10.08 -19.09
N ILE A 573 -17.17 -10.78 -18.06
CA ILE A 573 -16.47 -12.06 -18.21
C ILE A 573 -17.39 -13.13 -18.81
N VAL A 574 -18.65 -13.19 -18.39
CA VAL A 574 -19.65 -14.11 -18.96
C VAL A 574 -19.88 -13.80 -20.45
N ARG A 575 -20.01 -12.53 -20.84
CA ARG A 575 -20.18 -12.13 -22.25
C ARG A 575 -18.98 -12.57 -23.10
N CYS A 576 -17.77 -12.23 -22.67
CA CYS A 576 -16.55 -12.63 -23.38
C CYS A 576 -16.41 -14.17 -23.46
N THR A 577 -16.78 -14.88 -22.40
CA THR A 577 -16.77 -16.36 -22.39
C THR A 577 -17.78 -16.93 -23.37
N ALA A 578 -19.01 -16.40 -23.39
CA ALA A 578 -20.04 -16.84 -24.33
C ALA A 578 -19.63 -16.59 -25.79
N GLU A 579 -19.00 -15.45 -26.08
CA GLU A 579 -18.45 -15.14 -27.40
C GLU A 579 -17.33 -16.13 -27.79
N LEU A 580 -16.33 -16.32 -26.92
CA LEU A 580 -15.19 -17.20 -27.17
C LEU A 580 -15.62 -18.67 -27.39
N MET A 581 -16.59 -19.13 -26.59
CA MET A 581 -17.12 -20.49 -26.67
C MET A 581 -18.23 -20.65 -27.70
N LYS A 582 -18.63 -19.57 -28.39
CA LYS A 582 -19.72 -19.55 -29.38
C LYS A 582 -21.04 -20.07 -28.80
N LEU A 583 -21.46 -19.52 -27.68
CA LEU A 583 -22.70 -19.83 -26.96
C LEU A 583 -23.76 -18.74 -27.22
N PRO A 584 -24.46 -18.73 -28.37
CA PRO A 584 -25.41 -17.67 -28.72
C PRO A 584 -26.69 -17.69 -27.88
N ASN A 585 -26.89 -18.75 -27.10
CA ASN A 585 -28.03 -18.93 -26.21
C ASN A 585 -27.83 -18.33 -24.80
N VAL A 586 -26.69 -17.69 -24.56
CA VAL A 586 -26.37 -17.01 -23.30
C VAL A 586 -26.48 -15.50 -23.51
N SER A 587 -27.19 -14.83 -22.62
CA SER A 587 -27.32 -13.37 -22.60
C SER A 587 -27.29 -12.86 -21.16
N VAL A 588 -26.93 -11.60 -20.95
CA VAL A 588 -26.89 -10.99 -19.61
C VAL A 588 -27.90 -9.84 -19.56
N ASN A 589 -28.76 -9.84 -18.55
CA ASN A 589 -29.73 -8.77 -18.31
C ASN A 589 -29.85 -8.48 -16.81
N GLY A 590 -29.60 -7.22 -16.43
CA GLY A 590 -29.51 -6.81 -15.03
C GLY A 590 -28.52 -7.67 -14.25
N ASN A 591 -28.98 -8.23 -13.13
CA ASN A 591 -28.18 -9.06 -12.22
C ASN A 591 -28.14 -10.55 -12.58
N HIS A 592 -28.68 -10.94 -13.75
CA HIS A 592 -28.82 -12.35 -14.13
C HIS A 592 -28.23 -12.64 -15.50
N VAL A 593 -27.64 -13.84 -15.60
CA VAL A 593 -27.35 -14.49 -16.89
C VAL A 593 -28.56 -15.31 -17.28
N HIS A 594 -29.12 -15.04 -18.46
CA HIS A 594 -30.23 -15.79 -19.05
C HIS A 594 -29.68 -16.79 -20.06
N ILE A 595 -30.11 -18.04 -19.93
CA ILE A 595 -29.63 -19.16 -20.74
C ILE A 595 -30.84 -19.86 -21.36
N LYS A 596 -30.93 -19.86 -22.69
CA LYS A 596 -31.93 -20.64 -23.44
C LYS A 596 -31.38 -22.04 -23.69
N GLY A 597 -31.65 -22.96 -22.77
CA GLY A 597 -31.24 -24.35 -22.89
C GLY A 597 -32.13 -25.15 -23.85
N THR A 598 -31.74 -26.39 -24.10
CA THR A 598 -32.51 -27.37 -24.88
C THR A 598 -33.57 -28.05 -24.01
N LEU A 599 -33.27 -28.28 -22.73
CA LEU A 599 -34.16 -28.93 -21.77
C LEU A 599 -35.06 -27.92 -21.04
N ALA A 600 -34.53 -26.75 -20.70
CA ALA A 600 -35.27 -25.65 -20.10
C ALA A 600 -34.55 -24.30 -20.28
N ASN A 601 -35.22 -23.21 -19.92
CA ASN A 601 -34.60 -21.90 -19.78
C ASN A 601 -34.15 -21.68 -18.34
N TYR A 602 -33.00 -21.04 -18.16
CA TYR A 602 -32.38 -20.82 -16.86
C TYR A 602 -31.98 -19.37 -16.63
N THR A 603 -31.93 -19.01 -15.36
CA THR A 603 -31.29 -17.77 -14.89
C THR A 603 -30.22 -18.10 -13.86
N VAL A 604 -29.03 -17.51 -14.00
CA VAL A 604 -27.95 -17.58 -13.00
C VAL A 604 -27.71 -16.20 -12.43
N HIS A 605 -27.85 -16.02 -11.10
CA HIS A 605 -27.62 -14.73 -10.46
C HIS A 605 -26.12 -14.41 -10.39
N LEU A 606 -25.72 -13.23 -10.84
CA LEU A 606 -24.31 -12.80 -10.95
C LEU A 606 -23.64 -12.55 -9.59
N GLY A 607 -24.42 -12.31 -8.52
CA GLY A 607 -23.87 -12.13 -7.17
C GLY A 607 -23.63 -13.45 -6.45
N SER A 608 -24.68 -14.26 -6.34
CA SER A 608 -24.71 -15.48 -5.52
C SER A 608 -24.32 -16.75 -6.27
N GLY A 609 -24.49 -16.77 -7.60
CA GLY A 609 -24.39 -17.98 -8.42
C GLY A 609 -25.61 -18.90 -8.31
N LEU A 610 -26.72 -18.43 -7.72
CA LEU A 610 -27.97 -19.17 -7.62
C LEU A 610 -28.53 -19.47 -9.02
N VAL A 611 -28.96 -20.70 -9.24
CA VAL A 611 -29.56 -21.13 -10.52
C VAL A 611 -31.04 -21.35 -10.32
N ARG A 612 -31.85 -20.79 -11.23
CA ARG A 612 -33.29 -21.03 -11.30
C ARG A 612 -33.70 -21.41 -12.70
N GLN A 613 -34.71 -22.28 -12.79
CA GLN A 613 -35.45 -22.48 -14.03
C GLN A 613 -36.43 -21.32 -14.22
N GLU A 614 -36.53 -20.79 -15.44
CA GLU A 614 -37.50 -19.73 -15.76
C GLU A 614 -38.93 -20.24 -15.54
N GLY A 615 -39.69 -19.58 -14.66
CA GLY A 615 -41.03 -20.04 -14.25
C GLY A 615 -41.07 -21.28 -13.36
N GLY A 616 -39.92 -21.75 -12.86
CA GLY A 616 -39.78 -22.97 -12.06
C GLY A 616 -39.06 -22.77 -10.72
N THR A 617 -38.46 -23.85 -10.20
CA THR A 617 -37.77 -23.86 -8.90
C THR A 617 -36.29 -23.53 -9.02
N GLU A 618 -35.64 -23.34 -7.87
CA GLU A 618 -34.19 -23.31 -7.77
C GLU A 618 -33.57 -24.67 -8.11
N ILE A 619 -32.46 -24.66 -8.84
CA ILE A 619 -31.71 -25.86 -9.23
C ILE A 619 -30.42 -25.89 -8.41
N PRO A 620 -30.29 -26.81 -7.44
CA PRO A 620 -29.11 -26.90 -6.60
C PRO A 620 -27.94 -27.53 -7.38
N ILE A 621 -27.06 -26.68 -7.91
CA ILE A 621 -25.82 -27.11 -8.57
C ILE A 621 -24.65 -26.82 -7.65
N ILE A 622 -24.07 -27.89 -7.08
CA ILE A 622 -22.89 -27.80 -6.22
C ILE A 622 -21.63 -27.73 -7.11
N PRO A 623 -20.80 -26.70 -6.98
CA PRO A 623 -19.56 -26.62 -7.73
C PRO A 623 -18.55 -27.67 -7.27
N VAL A 624 -18.08 -28.53 -8.18
CA VAL A 624 -16.94 -29.41 -7.92
C VAL A 624 -15.65 -28.66 -8.25
N HIS A 625 -15.12 -27.92 -7.27
CA HIS A 625 -13.95 -27.04 -7.44
C HIS A 625 -12.69 -27.75 -7.97
N GLY A 626 -12.59 -29.08 -7.83
CA GLY A 626 -11.46 -29.87 -8.32
C GLY A 626 -11.50 -30.27 -9.80
N GLN A 627 -12.69 -30.44 -10.41
CA GLN A 627 -12.81 -30.97 -11.78
C GLN A 627 -12.70 -29.90 -12.89
N HIS A 628 -12.93 -28.63 -12.55
CA HIS A 628 -12.86 -27.51 -13.49
C HIS A 628 -11.60 -26.65 -13.33
N ARG A 629 -10.74 -26.93 -12.35
CA ARG A 629 -9.43 -26.27 -12.18
C ARG A 629 -8.61 -26.44 -13.48
N GLY A 630 -8.38 -25.34 -14.18
CA GLY A 630 -7.64 -25.29 -15.45
C GLY A 630 -8.46 -25.42 -16.73
N ARG A 631 -9.79 -25.60 -16.67
CA ARG A 631 -10.67 -25.71 -17.86
C ARG A 631 -11.38 -24.42 -18.25
N LEU A 632 -11.59 -23.50 -17.31
CA LEU A 632 -12.22 -22.21 -17.55
C LEU A 632 -11.15 -21.12 -17.55
N TYR A 633 -11.13 -20.33 -18.63
CA TYR A 633 -10.18 -19.26 -18.84
C TYR A 633 -10.64 -17.99 -18.09
N LEU A 634 -9.76 -17.45 -17.25
CA LEU A 634 -9.89 -16.09 -16.72
C LEU A 634 -8.81 -15.20 -17.36
N PRO A 635 -9.14 -13.94 -17.67
CA PRO A 635 -8.20 -13.00 -18.31
C PRO A 635 -7.20 -12.37 -17.31
N PHE A 636 -7.09 -12.91 -16.10
CA PHE A 636 -6.17 -12.43 -15.07
C PHE A 636 -5.70 -13.58 -14.16
N MET A 637 -4.58 -13.38 -13.47
CA MET A 637 -3.96 -14.39 -12.59
C MET A 637 -4.55 -14.46 -11.17
N ASP A 638 -5.40 -13.51 -10.76
CA ASP A 638 -6.02 -13.53 -9.43
C ASP A 638 -7.02 -14.69 -9.29
N GLU A 639 -7.07 -15.32 -8.12
CA GLU A 639 -8.10 -16.33 -7.85
C GLU A 639 -9.46 -15.65 -7.65
N ASP A 640 -10.47 -16.08 -8.41
CA ASP A 640 -11.86 -15.64 -8.23
C ASP A 640 -12.81 -16.86 -8.25
N PRO A 641 -12.91 -17.60 -7.13
CA PRO A 641 -13.67 -18.85 -7.08
C PRO A 641 -15.15 -18.67 -7.42
N LYS A 642 -15.75 -17.53 -7.04
CA LYS A 642 -17.17 -17.26 -7.28
C LYS A 642 -17.43 -16.96 -8.77
N THR A 643 -16.55 -16.20 -9.42
CA THR A 643 -16.63 -16.01 -10.87
C THR A 643 -16.44 -17.34 -11.62
N VAL A 644 -15.49 -18.18 -11.20
CA VAL A 644 -15.30 -19.52 -11.78
C VAL A 644 -16.53 -20.41 -11.59
N GLU A 645 -17.15 -20.39 -10.42
CA GLU A 645 -18.40 -21.10 -10.14
C GLU A 645 -19.53 -20.66 -11.10
N ILE A 646 -19.74 -19.34 -11.23
CA ILE A 646 -20.77 -18.79 -12.11
C ILE A 646 -20.52 -19.20 -13.57
N LEU A 647 -19.29 -19.04 -14.06
CA LEU A 647 -18.92 -19.45 -15.42
C LEU A 647 -19.13 -20.95 -15.63
N SER A 648 -18.77 -21.78 -14.65
CA SER A 648 -18.98 -23.23 -14.71
C SER A 648 -20.46 -23.56 -14.88
N LYS A 649 -21.34 -22.94 -14.08
CA LYS A 649 -22.79 -23.11 -14.14
C LYS A 649 -23.36 -22.63 -15.48
N VAL A 650 -22.91 -21.47 -15.97
CA VAL A 650 -23.35 -20.91 -17.25
C VAL A 650 -23.00 -21.83 -18.40
N VAL A 651 -21.73 -22.28 -18.50
CA VAL A 651 -21.29 -23.19 -19.57
C VAL A 651 -22.01 -24.53 -19.48
N LEU A 652 -22.16 -25.08 -18.28
CA LEU A 652 -22.86 -26.34 -18.04
C LEU A 652 -24.32 -26.30 -18.54
N LEU A 653 -25.05 -25.22 -18.24
CA LEU A 653 -26.46 -25.07 -18.60
C LEU A 653 -26.66 -24.61 -20.04
N ALA A 654 -25.71 -23.88 -20.61
CA ALA A 654 -25.75 -23.51 -22.03
C ALA A 654 -25.67 -24.75 -22.95
N GLU A 655 -25.06 -25.84 -22.46
CA GLU A 655 -24.97 -27.13 -23.13
C GLU A 655 -25.78 -28.22 -22.40
N ASP A 656 -26.95 -27.87 -21.85
CA ASP A 656 -27.77 -28.76 -21.02
C ASP A 656 -28.16 -30.10 -21.67
N SER A 657 -28.21 -30.18 -22.99
CA SER A 657 -28.41 -31.43 -23.75
C SER A 657 -27.31 -32.47 -23.51
N LYS A 658 -26.12 -32.05 -23.05
CA LYS A 658 -24.99 -32.92 -22.70
C LYS A 658 -25.00 -33.36 -21.23
N LEU A 659 -25.93 -32.86 -20.41
CA LEU A 659 -26.02 -33.21 -19.00
C LEU A 659 -26.34 -34.70 -18.81
N LYS A 660 -25.56 -35.35 -17.96
CA LYS A 660 -25.74 -36.77 -17.58
C LYS A 660 -25.97 -36.96 -16.09
N ASP A 661 -25.78 -35.92 -15.29
CA ASP A 661 -25.90 -36.01 -13.83
C ASP A 661 -27.38 -36.12 -13.41
N PRO A 662 -27.82 -37.27 -12.88
CA PRO A 662 -29.22 -37.45 -12.47
C PRO A 662 -29.63 -36.51 -11.33
N THR A 663 -28.69 -36.08 -10.49
CA THR A 663 -28.96 -35.19 -9.34
C THR A 663 -29.34 -33.77 -9.77
N ILE A 664 -28.88 -33.34 -10.95
CA ILE A 664 -29.27 -32.07 -11.58
C ILE A 664 -30.50 -32.28 -12.46
N LEU A 665 -30.53 -33.35 -13.26
CA LEU A 665 -31.61 -33.61 -14.22
C LEU A 665 -33.00 -33.77 -13.57
N GLN A 666 -33.06 -34.30 -12.34
CA GLN A 666 -34.32 -34.43 -11.59
C GLN A 666 -35.01 -33.09 -11.28
N TRP A 667 -34.26 -31.99 -11.29
CA TRP A 667 -34.77 -30.63 -11.04
C TRP A 667 -35.15 -29.90 -12.33
N ILE A 668 -34.63 -30.33 -13.48
CA ILE A 668 -34.84 -29.70 -14.79
C ILE A 668 -36.00 -30.34 -15.54
N ARG A 669 -36.10 -31.68 -15.47
CA ARG A 669 -37.15 -32.42 -16.16
C ARG A 669 -38.44 -32.39 -15.31
N PRO A 670 -39.62 -32.22 -15.94
CA PRO A 670 -40.87 -32.32 -15.20
C PRO A 670 -40.95 -33.68 -14.51
N GLN A 671 -41.28 -33.67 -13.21
CA GLN A 671 -41.66 -34.89 -12.51
C GLN A 671 -42.96 -35.38 -13.16
N GLY A 672 -42.88 -36.50 -13.87
CA GLY A 672 -44.04 -37.16 -14.48
C GLY A 672 -44.98 -37.74 -13.44
#